data_AF-A0A7S3B8D4-F1
#
_entry.id   AF-A0A7S3B8D4-F1
#
_cell.length_a   1.000
_cell.length_b   1.000
_cell.length_c   1.000
_cell.angle_alpha   90.00
_cell.angle_beta   90.00
_cell.angle_gamma   90.00
#
_symmetry.space_group_name_H-M   'P 1'
#
loop_
_entity.id
_entity.type
_entity.pdbx_description
1 polymer ?
#
loop_
_entity_poly.entity_id
_entity_poly.type
_entity_poly.pdbx_seq_one_letter_code
_entity_poly.pdbx_strand_id
1 'polypeptide(L)'
;MAPGGLALLALGGAPAFGIAAVGLLAAAAADGLALRGACLGAVWLTVLGVLGYTVLGSGAVFGAQKPWPVPLAACLLLTECAAVLGCWATLQFRWLQFSHCGAVAALERLVVAGAPLVGAAMGAWLCLAALGAETVAVWLCVLLCINYWALGAPLPSSFGDVAVVGASEAALTTTATLLFPAALHVAIHAMHLWRAPPGAPHGAAEVWAALALLGTSLLVVCAASLRGALDFLELRPKALALLRSTGAVFATLLLVLGLEMRVVMVGYSHLVPLLEPWNFIVVGAAMFLLAAPAAVHFLNRSLVWEPGYEPLGEVAASVCLLGGTGALTLALGAPMWLTPFPLCAAAMLVQYYFTRLVRDYLIFWALTGCVLAWGLHTFILPLGIAPAGESAAVVCTLAFCAAMLAIVLPGVVFSGNQALGGWALVCCALAIAALEDRLAQLSLLESLAGLYPPWAVLATSVLGLAACRHLAARGIVKYAHAVAAAVGFGAKLALLVVPQRGATMALGLMAAAAAPGVAQAATWRGPGGKVAAGSSRSGQRGGMRGGAEAMPGAAAVALAIALLGAIAHARNAMFDLAFLAGGERPTDAFMLGLLLMLYAALAAPLASLFPRAAGARGALLATAGAGLLVAAVVPPLPESWGHAMWDAAHQPVSEASDAEFYRGEATARVAWPAWLLVAAGAAALWAIAAGSVRGTGPLGASSASRGILNRSSRLADGVAGGGAASGGARLA
;
A
#
# COMPACT_ATOMS: atom_id res chain seq x y z
N MET A 1 -11.57 -5.79 13.19
CA MET A 1 -11.06 -5.87 14.58
C MET A 1 -10.11 -4.74 14.92
N ALA A 2 -8.95 -4.64 14.27
CA ALA A 2 -7.99 -3.54 14.51
C ALA A 2 -8.60 -2.13 14.55
N PRO A 3 -9.49 -1.71 13.61
CA PRO A 3 -10.11 -0.38 13.71
C PRO A 3 -11.04 -0.22 14.91
N GLY A 4 -11.76 -1.28 15.33
CA GLY A 4 -12.65 -1.22 16.50
C GLY A 4 -11.89 -1.18 17.83
N GLY A 5 -10.78 -1.92 17.94
CA GLY A 5 -9.89 -1.84 19.10
C GLY A 5 -9.18 -0.49 19.21
N LEU A 6 -8.72 0.05 18.08
CA LEU A 6 -8.18 1.41 18.03
C LEU A 6 -9.25 2.46 18.36
N ALA A 7 -10.49 2.27 17.94
CA ALA A 7 -11.60 3.16 18.30
C ALA A 7 -11.84 3.18 19.81
N LEU A 8 -11.87 2.01 20.44
CA LEU A 8 -12.02 1.87 21.89
C LEU A 8 -10.90 2.62 22.63
N LEU A 9 -9.65 2.45 22.19
CA LEU A 9 -8.50 3.15 22.77
C LEU A 9 -8.53 4.66 22.52
N ALA A 10 -8.89 5.09 21.30
CA ALA A 10 -8.98 6.49 20.92
C ALA A 10 -10.07 7.22 21.71
N LEU A 11 -11.24 6.62 21.88
CA LEU A 11 -12.34 7.17 22.68
C LEU A 11 -11.98 7.27 24.16
N GLY A 12 -11.15 6.36 24.67
CA GLY A 12 -10.66 6.39 26.05
C GLY A 12 -9.45 7.29 26.27
N GLY A 13 -8.82 7.80 25.21
CA GLY A 13 -7.64 8.67 25.28
C GLY A 13 -6.41 8.00 25.93
N ALA A 14 -5.45 8.83 26.36
CA ALA A 14 -4.21 8.41 27.01
C ALA A 14 -4.38 7.37 28.16
N PRO A 15 -5.37 7.48 29.07
CA PRO A 15 -5.54 6.49 30.13
C PRO A 15 -5.97 5.11 29.61
N ALA A 16 -6.78 5.02 28.56
CA ALA A 16 -7.10 3.72 27.96
C ALA A 16 -5.86 3.08 27.30
N PHE A 17 -5.00 3.88 26.66
CA PHE A 17 -3.69 3.40 26.18
C PHE A 17 -2.80 2.93 27.34
N GLY A 18 -2.79 3.63 28.47
CA GLY A 18 -2.06 3.23 29.68
C GLY A 18 -2.54 1.89 30.24
N ILE A 19 -3.86 1.70 30.37
CA ILE A 19 -4.46 0.43 30.83
C ILE A 19 -4.10 -0.72 29.88
N ALA A 20 -4.18 -0.49 28.56
CA ALA A 20 -3.80 -1.49 27.56
C ALA A 20 -2.30 -1.84 27.63
N ALA A 21 -1.42 -0.85 27.81
CA ALA A 21 0.03 -1.06 27.92
C ALA A 21 0.40 -1.86 29.17
N VAL A 22 -0.11 -1.45 30.35
CA VAL A 22 0.11 -2.19 31.62
C VAL A 22 -0.44 -3.61 31.51
N GLY A 23 -1.61 -3.74 30.91
CA GLY A 23 -2.25 -5.02 30.68
C GLY A 23 -1.48 -5.97 29.77
N LEU A 24 -0.91 -5.46 28.68
CA LEU A 24 -0.02 -6.22 27.79
C LEU A 24 1.28 -6.63 28.48
N LEU A 25 1.85 -5.77 29.33
CA LEU A 25 3.02 -6.11 30.14
C LEU A 25 2.70 -7.23 31.14
N ALA A 26 1.53 -7.18 31.79
CA ALA A 26 1.07 -8.23 32.70
C ALA A 26 0.83 -9.56 31.96
N ALA A 27 0.24 -9.52 30.77
CA ALA A 27 0.07 -10.70 29.93
C ALA A 27 1.42 -11.29 29.48
N ALA A 28 2.37 -10.46 29.07
CA ALA A 28 3.72 -10.88 28.68
C ALA A 28 4.50 -11.48 29.86
N ALA A 29 4.37 -10.92 31.06
CA ALA A 29 4.97 -11.47 32.27
C ALA A 29 4.36 -12.83 32.64
N ALA A 30 3.03 -12.96 32.56
CA ALA A 30 2.34 -14.22 32.83
C ALA A 30 2.68 -15.31 31.80
N ASP A 31 2.83 -14.95 30.53
CA ASP A 31 3.29 -15.86 29.47
C ASP A 31 4.76 -16.30 29.71
N GLY A 32 5.63 -15.37 30.11
CA GLY A 32 7.02 -15.66 30.48
C GLY A 32 7.16 -16.61 31.68
N LEU A 33 6.19 -16.58 32.60
CA LEU A 33 6.09 -17.51 33.75
C LEU A 33 5.34 -18.81 33.41
N ALA A 34 4.95 -19.02 32.15
CA ALA A 34 4.17 -20.17 31.68
C ALA A 34 2.79 -20.35 32.37
N LEU A 35 2.24 -19.30 32.99
CA LEU A 35 0.94 -19.31 33.65
C LEU A 35 -0.18 -19.02 32.63
N ARG A 36 -0.55 -20.03 31.84
CA ARG A 36 -1.49 -19.92 30.72
C ARG A 36 -2.85 -19.31 31.10
N GLY A 37 -3.42 -19.72 32.24
CA GLY A 37 -4.70 -19.20 32.73
C GLY A 37 -4.60 -17.74 33.21
N ALA A 38 -3.49 -17.38 33.84
CA ALA A 38 -3.24 -16.00 34.29
C ALA A 38 -3.04 -15.05 33.10
N CYS A 39 -2.37 -15.51 32.04
CA CYS A 39 -2.21 -14.74 30.80
C CYS A 39 -3.57 -14.46 30.13
N LEU A 40 -4.42 -15.48 30.00
CA LEU A 40 -5.78 -15.30 29.48
C LEU A 40 -6.63 -14.36 30.35
N GLY A 41 -6.56 -14.53 31.68
CA GLY A 41 -7.24 -13.67 32.63
C GLY A 41 -6.76 -12.22 32.54
N ALA A 42 -5.45 -12.00 32.42
CA ALA A 42 -4.87 -10.68 32.23
C ALA A 42 -5.48 -10.00 30.99
N VAL A 43 -5.50 -10.67 29.83
CA VAL A 43 -6.08 -10.14 28.58
C VAL A 43 -7.55 -9.74 28.72
N TRP A 44 -8.40 -10.55 29.35
CA TRP A 44 -9.80 -10.17 29.56
C TRP A 44 -9.94 -9.02 30.55
N LEU A 45 -9.14 -8.98 31.61
CA LEU A 45 -9.10 -7.85 32.53
C LEU A 45 -8.63 -6.56 31.84
N THR A 46 -7.71 -6.63 30.87
CA THR A 46 -7.32 -5.45 30.08
C THR A 46 -8.49 -4.94 29.26
N VAL A 47 -9.18 -5.84 28.56
CA VAL A 47 -10.32 -5.49 27.69
C VAL A 47 -11.46 -4.90 28.51
N LEU A 48 -11.80 -5.52 29.65
CA LEU A 48 -12.82 -5.04 30.57
C LEU A 48 -12.40 -3.72 31.25
N GLY A 49 -11.13 -3.56 31.60
CA GLY A 49 -10.59 -2.32 32.17
C GLY A 49 -10.69 -1.14 31.19
N VAL A 50 -10.33 -1.37 29.92
CA VAL A 50 -10.50 -0.37 28.85
C VAL A 50 -11.97 -0.06 28.62
N LEU A 51 -12.85 -1.06 28.57
CA LEU A 51 -14.30 -0.87 28.45
C LEU A 51 -14.87 -0.06 29.63
N GLY A 52 -14.54 -0.45 30.86
CA GLY A 52 -15.01 0.23 32.07
C GLY A 52 -14.58 1.70 32.09
N TYR A 53 -13.32 1.98 31.75
CA TYR A 53 -12.82 3.35 31.67
C TYR A 53 -13.48 4.15 30.54
N THR A 54 -13.64 3.56 29.35
CA THR A 54 -14.26 4.26 28.21
C THR A 54 -15.73 4.58 28.46
N VAL A 55 -16.48 3.68 29.12
CA VAL A 55 -17.90 3.89 29.42
C VAL A 55 -18.11 4.85 30.60
N LEU A 56 -17.35 4.68 31.70
CA LEU A 56 -17.59 5.42 32.95
C LEU A 56 -16.68 6.65 33.10
N GLY A 57 -15.45 6.61 32.59
CA GLY A 57 -14.41 7.61 32.84
C GLY A 57 -14.23 8.66 31.75
N SER A 58 -14.60 8.37 30.50
CA SER A 58 -14.32 9.29 29.38
C SER A 58 -15.27 10.49 29.28
N GLY A 59 -16.42 10.47 29.98
CA GLY A 59 -17.51 11.46 29.80
C GLY A 59 -18.15 11.47 28.39
N ALA A 60 -17.56 10.76 27.42
CA ALA A 60 -17.99 10.73 26.03
C ALA A 60 -19.32 9.99 25.86
N VAL A 61 -19.65 9.06 26.75
CA VAL A 61 -20.89 8.30 26.72
C VAL A 61 -22.01 9.03 27.46
N PHE A 62 -21.80 9.41 28.72
CA PHE A 62 -22.82 10.00 29.61
C PHE A 62 -22.75 11.53 29.73
N GLY A 63 -22.61 12.24 28.61
CA GLY A 63 -22.62 13.70 28.60
C GLY A 63 -24.00 14.28 28.99
N ALA A 64 -24.01 15.38 29.76
CA ALA A 64 -25.21 15.97 30.39
C ALA A 64 -26.33 16.45 29.44
N GLN A 65 -26.12 16.44 28.12
CA GLN A 65 -27.09 16.88 27.11
C GLN A 65 -27.52 15.79 26.12
N LYS A 66 -27.14 14.52 26.33
CA LYS A 66 -27.48 13.44 25.39
C LYS A 66 -28.81 12.77 25.75
N PRO A 67 -29.72 12.54 24.78
CA PRO A 67 -30.94 11.80 25.03
C PRO A 67 -30.59 10.34 25.40
N TRP A 68 -31.33 9.76 26.35
CA TRP A 68 -31.06 8.43 26.93
C TRP A 68 -30.85 7.24 25.95
N PRO A 69 -31.43 7.17 24.73
CA PRO A 69 -31.14 6.06 23.83
C PRO A 69 -29.70 6.06 23.29
N VAL A 70 -29.05 7.23 23.21
CA VAL A 70 -27.69 7.38 22.69
C VAL A 70 -26.63 6.71 23.60
N PRO A 71 -26.57 7.00 24.92
CA PRO A 71 -25.62 6.32 25.80
C PRO A 71 -25.90 4.81 25.89
N LEU A 72 -27.17 4.39 25.83
CA LEU A 72 -27.52 2.97 25.85
C LEU A 72 -26.99 2.25 24.59
N ALA A 73 -27.22 2.81 23.40
CA ALA A 73 -26.71 2.26 22.15
C ALA A 73 -25.17 2.26 22.11
N ALA A 74 -24.53 3.32 22.61
CA ALA A 74 -23.08 3.40 22.74
C ALA A 74 -22.53 2.32 23.69
N CYS A 75 -23.14 2.12 24.86
CA CYS A 75 -22.75 1.07 25.80
C CYS A 75 -22.87 -0.32 25.18
N LEU A 76 -23.97 -0.61 24.48
CA LEU A 76 -24.16 -1.88 23.79
C LEU A 76 -23.08 -2.11 22.74
N LEU A 77 -22.84 -1.12 21.87
CA LEU A 77 -21.84 -1.21 20.80
C LEU A 77 -20.41 -1.38 21.35
N LEU A 78 -20.04 -0.64 22.40
CA LEU A 78 -18.72 -0.76 23.04
C LEU A 78 -18.56 -2.13 23.71
N THR A 79 -19.61 -2.63 24.34
CA THR A 79 -19.63 -3.97 24.96
C THR A 79 -19.49 -5.07 23.92
N GLU A 80 -20.22 -4.98 22.81
CA GLU A 80 -20.09 -5.92 21.68
C GLU A 80 -18.69 -5.87 21.07
N CYS A 81 -18.11 -4.68 20.89
CA CYS A 81 -16.75 -4.52 20.39
C CYS A 81 -15.71 -5.12 21.34
N ALA A 82 -15.82 -4.87 22.64
CA ALA A 82 -14.96 -5.46 23.65
C ALA A 82 -15.09 -6.98 23.71
N ALA A 83 -16.32 -7.52 23.66
CA ALA A 83 -16.57 -8.96 23.66
C ALA A 83 -15.94 -9.63 22.43
N VAL A 84 -16.15 -9.08 21.25
CA VAL A 84 -15.60 -9.61 19.99
C VAL A 84 -14.07 -9.53 19.96
N LEU A 85 -13.47 -8.45 20.48
CA LEU A 85 -12.01 -8.33 20.65
C LEU A 85 -11.46 -9.33 21.65
N GLY A 86 -12.14 -9.52 22.78
CA GLY A 86 -11.78 -10.53 23.78
C GLY A 86 -11.84 -11.94 23.20
N CYS A 87 -12.91 -12.28 22.47
CA CYS A 87 -13.02 -13.54 21.75
C CYS A 87 -11.89 -13.72 20.73
N TRP A 88 -11.57 -12.69 19.93
CA TRP A 88 -10.45 -12.76 19.00
C TRP A 88 -9.10 -12.98 19.70
N ALA A 89 -8.88 -12.34 20.85
CA ALA A 89 -7.68 -12.52 21.64
C ALA A 89 -7.60 -13.94 22.24
N THR A 90 -8.73 -14.52 22.67
CA THR A 90 -8.77 -15.91 23.16
C THR A 90 -8.37 -16.94 22.09
N LEU A 91 -8.73 -16.69 20.82
CA LEU A 91 -8.38 -17.58 19.70
C LEU A 91 -6.87 -17.65 19.44
N GLN A 92 -6.07 -16.69 19.92
CA GLN A 92 -4.62 -16.70 19.77
C GLN A 92 -3.93 -17.77 20.66
N PHE A 93 -4.61 -18.25 21.70
CA PHE A 93 -4.07 -19.24 22.63
C PHE A 93 -4.19 -20.66 22.06
N ARG A 94 -3.08 -21.18 21.53
CA ARG A 94 -3.02 -22.55 20.95
C ARG A 94 -3.48 -23.64 21.91
N TRP A 95 -3.19 -23.54 23.20
CA TRP A 95 -3.59 -24.56 24.17
C TRP A 95 -5.12 -24.70 24.26
N LEU A 96 -5.87 -23.60 24.09
CA LEU A 96 -7.33 -23.61 24.08
C LEU A 96 -7.88 -24.38 22.87
N GLN A 97 -7.20 -24.27 21.73
CA GLN A 97 -7.54 -24.97 20.49
C GLN A 97 -7.41 -26.49 20.63
N PHE A 98 -6.46 -26.98 21.44
CA PHE A 98 -6.29 -28.41 21.70
C PHE A 98 -7.18 -28.94 22.82
N SER A 99 -7.45 -28.13 23.85
CA SER A 99 -8.21 -28.57 25.03
C SER A 99 -9.73 -28.43 24.86
N HIS A 100 -10.20 -27.45 24.09
CA HIS A 100 -11.63 -27.10 23.99
C HIS A 100 -12.05 -26.75 22.55
N CYS A 101 -11.89 -27.71 21.62
CA CYS A 101 -12.16 -27.50 20.19
C CYS A 101 -13.56 -26.92 19.90
N GLY A 102 -14.60 -27.42 20.58
CA GLY A 102 -15.97 -26.93 20.38
C GLY A 102 -16.17 -25.47 20.79
N ALA A 103 -15.55 -25.04 21.89
CA ALA A 103 -15.60 -23.64 22.33
C ALA A 103 -14.84 -22.73 21.36
N VAL A 104 -13.69 -23.18 20.85
CA VAL A 104 -12.92 -22.43 19.85
C VAL A 104 -13.67 -22.30 18.54
N ALA A 105 -14.35 -23.35 18.06
CA ALA A 105 -15.18 -23.27 16.86
C ALA A 105 -16.34 -22.26 17.03
N ALA A 106 -16.98 -22.24 18.20
CA ALA A 106 -18.03 -21.26 18.51
C ALA A 106 -17.49 -19.82 18.57
N LEU A 107 -16.30 -19.62 19.17
CA LEU A 107 -15.63 -18.33 19.22
C LEU A 107 -15.16 -17.87 17.84
N GLU A 108 -14.67 -18.78 17.01
CA GLU A 108 -14.28 -18.51 15.61
C GLU A 108 -15.50 -18.00 14.82
N ARG A 109 -16.64 -18.69 14.92
CA ARG A 109 -17.89 -18.25 14.30
C ARG A 109 -18.36 -16.89 14.82
N LEU A 110 -18.35 -16.68 16.13
CA LEU A 110 -18.75 -15.40 16.74
C LEU A 110 -17.86 -14.25 16.27
N VAL A 111 -16.54 -14.46 16.20
CA VAL A 111 -15.58 -13.47 15.72
C VAL A 111 -15.80 -13.17 14.25
N VAL A 112 -15.91 -14.18 13.38
CA VAL A 112 -16.05 -13.96 11.93
C VAL A 112 -17.40 -13.38 11.56
N ALA A 113 -18.50 -13.83 12.17
CA ALA A 113 -19.84 -13.30 11.92
C ALA A 113 -20.08 -11.93 12.57
N GLY A 114 -19.54 -11.72 13.79
CA GLY A 114 -19.70 -10.47 14.54
C GLY A 114 -18.79 -9.34 14.08
N ALA A 115 -17.57 -9.63 13.59
CA ALA A 115 -16.61 -8.62 13.12
C ALA A 115 -17.20 -7.60 12.12
N PRO A 116 -17.86 -8.03 11.02
CA PRO A 116 -18.34 -7.10 10.00
C PRO A 116 -19.45 -6.19 10.53
N LEU A 117 -20.35 -6.70 11.39
CA LEU A 117 -21.48 -5.94 11.93
C LEU A 117 -21.03 -4.93 12.98
N VAL A 118 -20.23 -5.37 13.95
CA VAL A 118 -19.66 -4.47 14.97
C VAL A 118 -18.70 -3.48 14.33
N GLY A 119 -17.92 -3.93 13.35
CA GLY A 119 -17.05 -3.08 12.54
C GLY A 119 -17.81 -2.03 11.73
N ALA A 120 -19.01 -2.35 11.23
CA ALA A 120 -19.87 -1.40 10.53
C ALA A 120 -20.32 -0.26 11.45
N ALA A 121 -20.89 -0.60 12.61
CA ALA A 121 -21.41 0.38 13.55
C ALA A 121 -20.29 1.23 14.18
N MET A 122 -19.18 0.60 14.59
CA MET A 122 -18.02 1.32 15.12
C MET A 122 -17.34 2.18 14.05
N GLY A 123 -17.28 1.67 12.81
CA GLY A 123 -16.77 2.42 11.66
C GLY A 123 -17.62 3.65 11.33
N ALA A 124 -18.95 3.54 11.40
CA ALA A 124 -19.85 4.68 11.22
C ALA A 124 -19.63 5.76 12.27
N TRP A 125 -19.50 5.37 13.55
CA TRP A 125 -19.22 6.31 14.64
C TRP A 125 -17.85 6.99 14.45
N LEU A 126 -16.79 6.22 14.17
CA LEU A 126 -15.45 6.75 13.92
C LEU A 126 -15.42 7.73 12.74
N CYS A 127 -16.01 7.35 11.61
CA CYS A 127 -16.07 8.21 10.43
C CYS A 127 -16.81 9.51 10.76
N LEU A 128 -17.89 9.43 11.56
CA LEU A 128 -18.67 10.61 11.95
C LEU A 128 -17.88 11.54 12.85
N ALA A 129 -17.15 10.98 13.82
CA ALA A 129 -16.31 11.74 14.72
C ALA A 129 -15.11 12.39 14.00
N ALA A 130 -14.53 11.71 13.02
CA ALA A 130 -13.30 12.17 12.35
C ALA A 130 -13.54 13.06 11.13
N LEU A 131 -14.58 12.77 10.33
CA LEU A 131 -14.79 13.36 9.00
C LEU A 131 -16.05 14.21 8.89
N GLY A 132 -16.89 14.22 9.93
CA GLY A 132 -18.16 14.95 9.96
C GLY A 132 -19.30 14.27 9.18
N ALA A 133 -20.52 14.77 9.38
CA ALA A 133 -21.75 14.10 8.91
C ALA A 133 -21.88 14.00 7.38
N GLU A 134 -21.27 14.91 6.64
CA GLU A 134 -21.44 15.03 5.18
C GLU A 134 -20.80 13.87 4.40
N THR A 135 -19.63 13.39 4.84
CA THR A 135 -18.83 12.40 4.09
C THR A 135 -18.91 10.99 4.66
N VAL A 136 -19.52 10.82 5.83
CA VAL A 136 -19.60 9.55 6.57
C VAL A 136 -20.11 8.38 5.75
N ALA A 137 -21.19 8.58 5.00
CA ALA A 137 -21.82 7.49 4.27
C ALA A 137 -20.92 6.93 3.17
N VAL A 138 -20.11 7.78 2.53
CA VAL A 138 -19.16 7.39 1.49
C VAL A 138 -18.01 6.58 2.10
N TRP A 139 -17.41 7.07 3.18
CA TRP A 139 -16.31 6.36 3.85
C TRP A 139 -16.76 5.06 4.51
N LEU A 140 -17.96 5.05 5.07
CA LEU A 140 -18.59 3.83 5.57
C LEU A 140 -18.81 2.83 4.44
N CYS A 141 -19.33 3.25 3.28
CA CYS A 141 -19.48 2.39 2.10
C CYS A 141 -18.15 1.72 1.72
N VAL A 142 -17.06 2.50 1.66
CA VAL A 142 -15.72 1.97 1.37
C VAL A 142 -15.28 0.95 2.43
N LEU A 143 -15.42 1.28 3.72
CA LEU A 143 -15.02 0.41 4.82
C LEU A 143 -15.81 -0.91 4.84
N LEU A 144 -17.12 -0.86 4.58
CA LEU A 144 -17.95 -2.05 4.46
C LEU A 144 -17.61 -2.88 3.23
N CYS A 145 -17.36 -2.24 2.09
CA CYS A 145 -16.93 -2.93 0.87
C CYS A 145 -15.62 -3.69 1.09
N ILE A 146 -14.64 -3.07 1.77
CA ILE A 146 -13.36 -3.72 2.12
C ILE A 146 -13.59 -4.88 3.10
N ASN A 147 -14.38 -4.67 4.15
CA ASN A 147 -14.70 -5.72 5.14
C ASN A 147 -15.42 -6.90 4.48
N TYR A 148 -16.40 -6.63 3.62
CA TYR A 148 -17.15 -7.66 2.88
C TYR A 148 -16.26 -8.40 1.88
N TRP A 149 -15.36 -7.69 1.20
CA TRP A 149 -14.38 -8.34 0.31
C TRP A 149 -13.40 -9.26 1.06
N ALA A 150 -13.06 -8.92 2.31
CA ALA A 150 -12.13 -9.67 3.15
C ALA A 150 -12.79 -10.85 3.88
N LEU A 151 -14.01 -10.66 4.42
CA LEU A 151 -14.69 -11.60 5.32
C LEU A 151 -16.00 -12.17 4.77
N GLY A 152 -16.51 -11.64 3.65
CA GLY A 152 -17.78 -12.07 3.08
C GLY A 152 -17.71 -13.40 2.32
N ALA A 153 -16.51 -13.87 1.96
CA ALA A 153 -16.33 -15.20 1.39
C ALA A 153 -16.40 -16.28 2.49
N PRO A 154 -16.89 -17.49 2.18
CA PRO A 154 -16.91 -18.60 3.14
C PRO A 154 -15.47 -18.96 3.53
N LEU A 155 -15.11 -18.63 4.78
CA LEU A 155 -13.79 -18.96 5.33
C LEU A 155 -13.83 -20.38 5.89
N PRO A 156 -12.83 -21.24 5.57
CA PRO A 156 -12.73 -22.57 6.15
C PRO A 156 -12.43 -22.45 7.64
N SER A 157 -13.06 -23.31 8.46
CA SER A 157 -12.79 -23.37 9.89
C SER A 157 -11.41 -23.95 10.18
N SER A 158 -10.82 -23.50 11.28
CA SER A 158 -9.61 -24.09 11.85
C SER A 158 -9.66 -25.61 12.11
N PHE A 159 -10.87 -26.21 12.20
CA PHE A 159 -11.08 -27.63 12.50
C PHE A 159 -11.53 -28.48 11.30
N GLY A 160 -11.62 -27.92 10.09
CA GLY A 160 -11.97 -28.66 8.87
C GLY A 160 -12.58 -27.80 7.77
N ASP A 161 -12.96 -28.44 6.66
CA ASP A 161 -13.48 -27.76 5.45
C ASP A 161 -14.92 -27.25 5.57
N VAL A 162 -15.43 -27.07 6.79
CA VAL A 162 -16.76 -26.48 7.03
C VAL A 162 -16.61 -24.97 7.08
N ALA A 163 -17.48 -24.24 6.36
CA ALA A 163 -17.50 -22.79 6.41
C ALA A 163 -17.86 -22.30 7.81
N VAL A 164 -17.10 -21.33 8.32
CA VAL A 164 -17.28 -20.75 9.66
C VAL A 164 -18.62 -20.01 9.77
N VAL A 165 -19.06 -19.37 8.69
CA VAL A 165 -20.24 -18.49 8.65
C VAL A 165 -21.44 -19.23 8.05
N GLY A 166 -22.58 -19.17 8.74
CA GLY A 166 -23.83 -19.75 8.25
C GLY A 166 -24.56 -18.86 7.24
N ALA A 167 -25.59 -19.40 6.58
CA ALA A 167 -26.35 -18.67 5.55
C ALA A 167 -27.06 -17.41 6.08
N SER A 168 -27.57 -17.45 7.32
CA SER A 168 -28.22 -16.29 7.95
C SER A 168 -27.23 -15.15 8.25
N GLU A 169 -26.02 -15.48 8.70
CA GLU A 169 -24.96 -14.51 8.98
C GLU A 169 -24.41 -13.91 7.68
N ALA A 170 -24.25 -14.72 6.63
CA ALA A 170 -23.91 -14.25 5.29
C ALA A 170 -25.01 -13.32 4.73
N ALA A 171 -26.28 -13.64 4.92
CA ALA A 171 -27.40 -12.76 4.55
C ALA A 171 -27.41 -11.44 5.34
N LEU A 172 -27.11 -11.47 6.64
CA LEU A 172 -27.02 -10.24 7.45
C LEU A 172 -25.84 -9.36 7.04
N THR A 173 -24.69 -9.94 6.74
CA THR A 173 -23.50 -9.18 6.32
C THR A 173 -23.66 -8.60 4.91
N THR A 174 -24.28 -9.35 3.98
CA THR A 174 -24.62 -8.84 2.64
C THR A 174 -25.60 -7.68 2.73
N THR A 175 -26.70 -7.82 3.49
CA THR A 175 -27.71 -6.77 3.65
C THR A 175 -27.16 -5.54 4.34
N ALA A 176 -26.35 -5.71 5.39
CA ALA A 176 -25.66 -4.59 6.04
C ALA A 176 -24.74 -3.85 5.07
N THR A 177 -23.96 -4.57 4.26
CA THR A 177 -23.05 -3.96 3.26
C THR A 177 -23.83 -3.19 2.20
N LEU A 178 -24.97 -3.71 1.75
CA LEU A 178 -25.81 -3.10 0.70
C LEU A 178 -26.56 -1.86 1.17
N LEU A 179 -27.24 -1.96 2.32
CA LEU A 179 -28.24 -0.97 2.74
C LEU A 179 -27.72 0.05 3.74
N PHE A 180 -26.76 -0.34 4.60
CA PHE A 180 -26.37 0.52 5.72
C PHE A 180 -25.78 1.88 5.29
N PRO A 181 -24.90 1.97 4.27
CA PRO A 181 -24.38 3.27 3.83
C PRO A 181 -25.48 4.20 3.28
N ALA A 182 -26.37 3.66 2.45
CA ALA A 182 -27.47 4.43 1.86
C ALA A 182 -28.50 4.84 2.93
N ALA A 183 -28.85 3.94 3.84
CA ALA A 183 -29.76 4.23 4.95
C ALA A 183 -29.19 5.28 5.90
N LEU A 184 -27.89 5.22 6.21
CA LEU A 184 -27.23 6.23 7.04
C LEU A 184 -27.20 7.59 6.34
N HIS A 185 -26.92 7.63 5.04
CA HIS A 185 -26.95 8.86 4.25
C HIS A 185 -28.34 9.52 4.29
N VAL A 186 -29.39 8.73 4.03
CA VAL A 186 -30.77 9.18 4.09
C VAL A 186 -31.15 9.62 5.51
N ALA A 187 -30.71 8.92 6.55
CA ALA A 187 -30.99 9.29 7.94
C ALA A 187 -30.37 10.62 8.34
N ILE A 188 -29.11 10.86 7.95
CA ILE A 188 -28.41 12.13 8.22
C ILE A 188 -29.10 13.29 7.49
N HIS A 189 -29.51 13.07 6.24
CA HIS A 189 -30.12 14.10 5.40
C HIS A 189 -31.66 14.06 5.40
N ALA A 190 -32.28 13.31 6.32
CA ALA A 190 -33.73 13.09 6.36
C ALA A 190 -34.51 14.40 6.50
N MET A 191 -33.97 15.35 7.25
CA MET A 191 -34.55 16.68 7.42
C MET A 191 -34.52 17.50 6.13
N HIS A 192 -33.44 17.36 5.33
CA HIS A 192 -33.34 18.01 4.02
C HIS A 192 -34.29 17.37 3.01
N LEU A 193 -34.44 16.04 3.08
CA LEU A 193 -35.35 15.28 2.21
C LEU A 193 -36.84 15.57 2.50
N TRP A 194 -37.22 15.70 3.78
CA TRP A 194 -38.63 15.87 4.17
C TRP A 194 -39.09 17.32 4.29
N ARG A 195 -38.19 18.29 4.54
CA ARG A 195 -38.56 19.71 4.66
C ARG A 195 -38.35 20.52 3.39
N ALA A 196 -37.61 19.98 2.42
CA ALA A 196 -37.46 20.65 1.13
C ALA A 196 -38.82 20.70 0.41
N PRO A 197 -39.23 21.85 -0.17
CA PRO A 197 -40.40 21.89 -1.02
C PRO A 197 -40.20 20.94 -2.22
N PRO A 198 -41.27 20.25 -2.67
CA PRO A 198 -41.20 19.37 -3.83
C PRO A 198 -40.67 20.15 -5.05
N GLY A 199 -39.52 19.73 -5.57
CA GLY A 199 -38.82 20.41 -6.67
C GLY A 199 -37.57 21.21 -6.27
N ALA A 200 -37.22 21.32 -4.98
CA ALA A 200 -35.95 21.93 -4.60
C ALA A 200 -34.75 21.06 -5.03
N PRO A 201 -33.75 21.62 -5.73
CA PRO A 201 -32.63 20.85 -6.30
C PRO A 201 -31.78 20.11 -5.25
N HIS A 202 -31.75 20.63 -4.01
CA HIS A 202 -30.98 20.06 -2.91
C HIS A 202 -31.54 18.73 -2.39
N GLY A 203 -32.87 18.56 -2.35
CA GLY A 203 -33.48 17.30 -1.88
C GLY A 203 -33.31 16.15 -2.87
N ALA A 204 -33.35 16.45 -4.17
CA ALA A 204 -33.14 15.45 -5.22
C ALA A 204 -31.68 14.95 -5.23
N ALA A 205 -30.70 15.82 -5.01
CA ALA A 205 -29.28 15.48 -5.01
C ALA A 205 -28.92 14.38 -3.99
N GLU A 206 -29.51 14.40 -2.79
CA GLU A 206 -29.26 13.39 -1.75
C GLU A 206 -29.91 12.03 -2.06
N VAL A 207 -31.01 12.01 -2.80
CA VAL A 207 -31.60 10.75 -3.31
C VAL A 207 -30.66 10.12 -4.34
N TRP A 208 -30.14 10.91 -5.27
CA TRP A 208 -29.18 10.44 -6.27
C TRP A 208 -27.87 9.95 -5.64
N ALA A 209 -27.42 10.62 -4.58
CA ALA A 209 -26.29 10.18 -3.76
C ALA A 209 -26.52 8.81 -3.10
N ALA A 210 -27.70 8.60 -2.50
CA ALA A 210 -28.07 7.30 -1.91
C ALA A 210 -28.10 6.19 -2.98
N LEU A 211 -28.59 6.47 -4.18
CA LEU A 211 -28.59 5.52 -5.30
C LEU A 211 -27.17 5.19 -5.77
N ALA A 212 -26.26 6.16 -5.82
CA ALA A 212 -24.86 5.92 -6.15
C ALA A 212 -24.17 5.02 -5.10
N LEU A 213 -24.45 5.23 -3.81
CA LEU A 213 -23.94 4.38 -2.72
C LEU A 213 -24.48 2.95 -2.81
N LEU A 214 -25.77 2.80 -3.11
CA LEU A 214 -26.40 1.49 -3.31
C LEU A 214 -25.79 0.76 -4.52
N GLY A 215 -25.65 1.45 -5.65
CA GLY A 215 -25.03 0.91 -6.86
C GLY A 215 -23.58 0.48 -6.63
N THR A 216 -22.79 1.29 -5.92
CA THR A 216 -21.41 0.95 -5.56
C THR A 216 -21.33 -0.31 -4.68
N SER A 217 -22.17 -0.37 -3.63
CA SER A 217 -22.21 -1.50 -2.71
C SER A 217 -22.63 -2.79 -3.42
N LEU A 218 -23.64 -2.70 -4.31
CA LEU A 218 -24.11 -3.83 -5.10
C LEU A 218 -23.05 -4.36 -6.07
N LEU A 219 -22.30 -3.48 -6.74
CA LEU A 219 -21.18 -3.89 -7.59
C LEU A 219 -20.12 -4.67 -6.80
N VAL A 220 -19.78 -4.23 -5.58
CA VAL A 220 -18.80 -4.93 -4.73
C VAL A 220 -19.33 -6.28 -4.25
N VAL A 221 -20.62 -6.37 -3.90
CA VAL A 221 -21.23 -7.65 -3.52
C VAL A 221 -21.24 -8.63 -4.70
N CYS A 222 -21.61 -8.16 -5.90
CA CYS A 222 -21.50 -8.95 -7.13
C CYS A 222 -20.04 -9.35 -7.40
N ALA A 223 -19.06 -8.49 -7.16
CA ALA A 223 -17.64 -8.82 -7.34
C ALA A 223 -17.13 -9.84 -6.32
N ALA A 224 -17.51 -9.69 -5.05
CA ALA A 224 -17.13 -10.61 -3.97
C ALA A 224 -17.73 -12.01 -4.18
N SER A 225 -18.84 -12.12 -4.91
CA SER A 225 -19.40 -13.41 -5.28
C SER A 225 -18.43 -14.30 -6.07
N LEU A 226 -17.44 -13.74 -6.77
CA LEU A 226 -16.35 -14.50 -7.42
C LEU A 226 -15.52 -15.33 -6.43
N ARG A 227 -15.53 -14.96 -5.15
CA ARG A 227 -14.86 -15.68 -4.04
C ARG A 227 -15.82 -16.59 -3.27
N GLY A 228 -17.05 -16.76 -3.75
CA GLY A 228 -18.08 -17.57 -3.11
C GLY A 228 -18.94 -16.82 -2.08
N ALA A 229 -18.87 -15.48 -2.03
CA ALA A 229 -19.61 -14.72 -1.00
C ALA A 229 -21.15 -14.81 -1.10
N LEU A 230 -21.68 -15.23 -2.25
CA LEU A 230 -23.11 -15.46 -2.48
C LEU A 230 -23.48 -16.95 -2.52
N ASP A 231 -22.55 -17.85 -2.19
CA ASP A 231 -22.78 -19.30 -2.31
C ASP A 231 -23.80 -19.79 -1.27
N PHE A 232 -24.07 -19.01 -0.22
CA PHE A 232 -25.13 -19.28 0.76
C PHE A 232 -26.54 -19.29 0.16
N LEU A 233 -26.74 -18.75 -1.06
CA LEU A 233 -28.02 -18.80 -1.76
C LEU A 233 -28.30 -20.18 -2.38
N GLU A 234 -27.33 -21.10 -2.37
CA GLU A 234 -27.44 -22.47 -2.91
C GLU A 234 -27.99 -22.55 -4.35
N LEU A 235 -27.74 -21.49 -5.14
CA LEU A 235 -28.19 -21.40 -6.53
C LEU A 235 -27.33 -22.26 -7.45
N ARG A 236 -27.95 -22.77 -8.53
CA ARG A 236 -27.20 -23.42 -9.63
C ARG A 236 -26.17 -22.43 -10.21
N PRO A 237 -25.00 -22.88 -10.66
CA PRO A 237 -23.93 -22.00 -11.13
C PRO A 237 -24.35 -21.09 -12.30
N LYS A 238 -25.21 -21.59 -13.19
CA LYS A 238 -25.81 -20.79 -14.29
C LYS A 238 -26.74 -19.68 -13.78
N ALA A 239 -27.55 -19.97 -12.75
CA ALA A 239 -28.44 -18.99 -12.15
C ALA A 239 -27.66 -17.93 -11.36
N LEU A 240 -26.56 -18.34 -10.70
CA LEU A 240 -25.65 -17.43 -10.01
C LEU A 240 -24.91 -16.51 -10.99
N ALA A 241 -24.45 -17.03 -12.14
CA ALA A 241 -23.85 -16.22 -13.19
C ALA A 241 -24.86 -15.21 -13.78
N LEU A 242 -26.11 -15.64 -14.00
CA LEU A 242 -27.18 -14.74 -14.43
C LEU A 242 -27.41 -13.64 -13.39
N LEU A 243 -27.57 -14.00 -12.11
CA LEU A 243 -27.74 -13.04 -11.01
C LEU A 243 -26.59 -12.04 -10.90
N ARG A 244 -25.34 -12.49 -11.10
CA ARG A 244 -24.17 -11.61 -11.14
C ARG A 244 -24.25 -10.63 -12.30
N SER A 245 -24.59 -11.11 -13.50
CA SER A 245 -24.67 -10.26 -14.69
C SER A 245 -25.81 -9.24 -14.62
N THR A 246 -27.01 -9.65 -14.20
CA THR A 246 -28.17 -8.76 -14.06
C THR A 246 -27.98 -7.80 -12.90
N GLY A 247 -27.45 -8.29 -11.78
CA GLY A 247 -27.07 -7.47 -10.62
C GLY A 247 -26.03 -6.41 -10.99
N ALA A 248 -25.02 -6.77 -11.79
CA ALA A 248 -24.02 -5.82 -12.29
C ALA A 248 -24.63 -4.72 -13.14
N VAL A 249 -25.46 -5.08 -14.13
CA VAL A 249 -26.12 -4.13 -15.02
C VAL A 249 -27.00 -3.18 -14.21
N PHE A 250 -27.81 -3.72 -13.29
CA PHE A 250 -28.65 -2.92 -12.41
C PHE A 250 -27.83 -2.00 -11.49
N ALA A 251 -26.74 -2.52 -10.91
CA ALA A 251 -25.85 -1.73 -10.06
C ALA A 251 -25.16 -0.60 -10.84
N THR A 252 -24.71 -0.87 -12.07
CA THR A 252 -24.16 0.17 -12.96
C THR A 252 -25.19 1.22 -13.34
N LEU A 253 -26.46 0.83 -13.56
CA LEU A 253 -27.53 1.77 -13.84
C LEU A 253 -27.74 2.73 -12.67
N LEU A 254 -27.86 2.20 -11.45
CA LEU A 254 -28.04 3.01 -10.24
C LEU A 254 -26.84 3.94 -10.00
N LEU A 255 -25.63 3.43 -10.21
CA LEU A 255 -24.40 4.22 -10.08
C LEU A 255 -24.35 5.35 -11.12
N VAL A 256 -24.65 5.06 -12.38
CA VAL A 256 -24.65 6.05 -13.46
C VAL A 256 -25.70 7.12 -13.21
N LEU A 257 -26.95 6.75 -12.91
CA LEU A 257 -28.01 7.71 -12.60
C LEU A 257 -27.63 8.60 -11.40
N GLY A 258 -27.07 8.00 -10.34
CA GLY A 258 -26.64 8.74 -9.17
C GLY A 258 -25.50 9.73 -9.45
N LEU A 259 -24.48 9.31 -10.20
CA LEU A 259 -23.33 10.16 -10.55
C LEU A 259 -23.67 11.22 -11.60
N GLU A 260 -24.48 10.87 -12.60
CA GLU A 260 -24.93 11.79 -13.64
C GLU A 260 -25.68 12.97 -13.03
N MET A 261 -26.72 12.67 -12.24
CA MET A 261 -27.58 13.69 -11.67
C MET A 261 -26.87 14.51 -10.59
N ARG A 262 -25.98 13.89 -9.80
CA ARG A 262 -25.28 14.59 -8.71
C ARG A 262 -24.04 15.36 -9.16
N VAL A 263 -23.26 14.79 -10.08
CA VAL A 263 -21.94 15.32 -10.45
C VAL A 263 -21.99 16.01 -11.81
N VAL A 264 -22.47 15.31 -12.83
CA VAL A 264 -22.38 15.81 -14.22
C VAL A 264 -23.36 16.93 -14.45
N MET A 265 -24.63 16.76 -14.08
CA MET A 265 -25.67 17.75 -14.38
C MET A 265 -25.60 18.98 -13.47
N VAL A 266 -25.25 18.80 -12.20
CA VAL A 266 -25.08 19.92 -11.28
C VAL A 266 -23.80 20.70 -11.59
N GLY A 267 -22.69 20.02 -11.87
CA GLY A 267 -21.38 20.68 -12.03
C GLY A 267 -21.06 21.10 -13.47
N TYR A 268 -21.47 20.31 -14.46
CA TYR A 268 -20.94 20.36 -15.83
C TYR A 268 -22.03 20.46 -16.90
N SER A 269 -23.29 20.69 -16.54
CA SER A 269 -24.39 20.85 -17.52
C SER A 269 -24.10 21.94 -18.55
N HIS A 270 -23.42 23.02 -18.14
CA HIS A 270 -23.02 24.12 -19.03
C HIS A 270 -22.00 23.73 -20.11
N LEU A 271 -21.25 22.62 -19.93
CA LEU A 271 -20.31 22.12 -20.92
C LEU A 271 -20.98 21.24 -21.98
N VAL A 272 -22.21 20.79 -21.72
CA VAL A 272 -22.96 19.93 -22.63
C VAL A 272 -23.77 20.82 -23.59
N PRO A 273 -23.48 20.83 -24.89
CA PRO A 273 -24.14 21.71 -25.84
C PRO A 273 -25.56 21.25 -26.25
N LEU A 274 -26.03 20.13 -25.71
CA LEU A 274 -27.34 19.56 -26.01
C LEU A 274 -28.43 20.22 -25.15
N LEU A 275 -29.60 20.47 -25.75
CA LEU A 275 -30.76 20.97 -25.03
C LEU A 275 -31.36 19.88 -24.13
N GLU A 276 -31.95 20.30 -23.02
CA GLU A 276 -32.80 19.43 -22.19
C GLU A 276 -34.03 18.96 -23.02
N PRO A 277 -34.43 17.68 -22.97
CA PRO A 277 -33.97 16.58 -22.10
C PRO A 277 -32.84 15.71 -22.69
N TRP A 278 -32.30 16.06 -23.86
CA TRP A 278 -31.34 15.23 -24.60
C TRP A 278 -29.97 15.17 -23.94
N ASN A 279 -29.57 16.22 -23.22
CA ASN A 279 -28.35 16.21 -22.40
C ASN A 279 -28.34 15.03 -21.40
N PHE A 280 -29.43 14.81 -20.66
CA PHE A 280 -29.56 13.69 -19.71
C PHE A 280 -29.52 12.34 -20.44
N ILE A 281 -30.36 12.17 -21.45
CA ILE A 281 -30.48 10.87 -22.12
C ILE A 281 -29.16 10.45 -22.78
N VAL A 282 -28.47 11.38 -23.44
CA VAL A 282 -27.23 11.08 -24.17
C VAL A 282 -26.05 10.87 -23.22
N VAL A 283 -25.91 11.68 -22.16
CA VAL A 283 -24.85 11.50 -21.16
C VAL A 283 -25.05 10.20 -20.38
N GLY A 284 -26.26 9.94 -19.89
CA GLY A 284 -26.61 8.71 -19.20
C GLY A 284 -26.39 7.48 -20.08
N ALA A 285 -26.82 7.53 -21.35
CA ALA A 285 -26.56 6.45 -22.31
C ALA A 285 -25.06 6.23 -22.55
N ALA A 286 -24.28 7.30 -22.70
CA ALA A 286 -22.83 7.20 -22.88
C ALA A 286 -22.16 6.52 -21.68
N MET A 287 -22.44 7.00 -20.47
CA MET A 287 -21.85 6.44 -19.24
C MET A 287 -22.28 4.98 -19.01
N PHE A 288 -23.57 4.67 -19.19
CA PHE A 288 -24.09 3.33 -18.98
C PHE A 288 -23.60 2.32 -20.02
N LEU A 289 -23.68 2.65 -21.31
CA LEU A 289 -23.26 1.76 -22.39
C LEU A 289 -21.75 1.48 -22.39
N LEU A 290 -20.93 2.37 -21.80
CA LEU A 290 -19.50 2.12 -21.60
C LEU A 290 -19.21 1.36 -20.30
N ALA A 291 -19.90 1.67 -19.19
CA ALA A 291 -19.64 1.07 -17.87
C ALA A 291 -20.23 -0.33 -17.69
N ALA A 292 -21.47 -0.57 -18.14
CA ALA A 292 -22.16 -1.85 -17.99
C ALA A 292 -21.41 -3.04 -18.62
N PRO A 293 -20.94 -3.00 -19.89
CA PRO A 293 -20.20 -4.12 -20.46
C PRO A 293 -18.87 -4.38 -19.74
N ALA A 294 -18.19 -3.33 -19.25
CA ALA A 294 -16.97 -3.47 -18.47
C ALA A 294 -17.23 -4.20 -17.13
N ALA A 295 -18.31 -3.85 -16.43
CA ALA A 295 -18.72 -4.51 -15.20
C ALA A 295 -19.08 -5.98 -15.42
N VAL A 296 -19.90 -6.27 -16.45
CA VAL A 296 -20.29 -7.65 -16.80
C VAL A 296 -19.07 -8.49 -17.20
N HIS A 297 -18.15 -7.93 -17.97
CA HIS A 297 -16.91 -8.61 -18.34
C HIS A 297 -16.04 -8.93 -17.11
N PHE A 298 -15.84 -7.96 -16.22
CA PHE A 298 -15.05 -8.15 -15.01
C PHE A 298 -15.62 -9.25 -14.10
N LEU A 299 -16.94 -9.26 -13.93
CA LEU A 299 -17.65 -10.18 -13.05
C LEU A 299 -17.79 -11.59 -13.61
N ASN A 300 -17.61 -11.76 -14.92
CA ASN A 300 -17.62 -13.08 -15.56
C ASN A 300 -16.23 -13.53 -16.01
N ARG A 301 -15.15 -12.85 -15.58
CA ARG A 301 -13.77 -13.12 -16.01
C ARG A 301 -13.34 -14.58 -15.86
N SER A 302 -13.84 -15.31 -14.87
CA SER A 302 -13.55 -16.73 -14.67
C SER A 302 -14.14 -17.63 -15.77
N LEU A 303 -15.28 -17.23 -16.34
CA LEU A 303 -16.02 -17.96 -17.36
C LEU A 303 -15.61 -17.56 -18.79
N VAL A 304 -15.00 -16.38 -18.98
CA VAL A 304 -14.54 -15.88 -20.30
C VAL A 304 -13.54 -16.84 -20.98
N TRP A 305 -12.83 -17.66 -20.20
CA TRP A 305 -11.86 -18.62 -20.73
C TRP A 305 -12.46 -20.01 -20.97
N GLU A 306 -13.74 -20.22 -20.64
CA GLU A 306 -14.43 -21.46 -20.97
C GLU A 306 -14.85 -21.45 -22.46
N PRO A 307 -14.56 -22.53 -23.21
CA PRO A 307 -14.90 -22.61 -24.62
C PRO A 307 -16.43 -22.50 -24.81
N GLY A 308 -16.86 -21.50 -25.58
CA GLY A 308 -18.27 -21.25 -25.91
C GLY A 308 -19.02 -20.30 -24.97
N TYR A 309 -18.38 -19.73 -23.95
CA TYR A 309 -18.99 -18.71 -23.09
C TYR A 309 -18.56 -17.29 -23.50
N GLU A 310 -19.47 -16.58 -24.16
CA GLU A 310 -19.31 -15.16 -24.47
C GLU A 310 -20.26 -14.34 -23.58
N PRO A 311 -19.76 -13.65 -22.52
CA PRO A 311 -20.62 -12.91 -21.60
C PRO A 311 -21.35 -11.74 -22.28
N LEU A 312 -20.69 -11.14 -23.27
CA LEU A 312 -21.31 -10.27 -24.27
C LEU A 312 -20.89 -10.85 -25.62
N GLY A 313 -21.86 -11.32 -26.40
CA GLY A 313 -21.60 -11.68 -27.80
C GLY A 313 -21.03 -10.49 -28.57
N GLU A 314 -20.31 -10.75 -29.64
CA GLU A 314 -19.64 -9.71 -30.45
C GLU A 314 -20.58 -8.57 -30.85
N VAL A 315 -21.81 -8.89 -31.25
CA VAL A 315 -22.84 -7.90 -31.58
C VAL A 315 -23.20 -7.02 -30.38
N ALA A 316 -23.41 -7.60 -29.20
CA ALA A 316 -23.76 -6.83 -28.01
C ALA A 316 -22.59 -5.93 -27.56
N ALA A 317 -21.36 -6.44 -27.59
CA ALA A 317 -20.17 -5.66 -27.28
C ALA A 317 -19.97 -4.50 -28.27
N SER A 318 -20.19 -4.74 -29.56
CA SER A 318 -20.10 -3.71 -30.60
C SER A 318 -21.17 -2.62 -30.43
N VAL A 319 -22.43 -2.99 -30.18
CA VAL A 319 -23.54 -2.05 -29.98
C VAL A 319 -23.31 -1.20 -28.73
N CYS A 320 -22.88 -1.79 -27.62
CA CYS A 320 -22.61 -1.04 -26.40
C CYS A 320 -21.43 -0.06 -26.57
N LEU A 321 -20.29 -0.51 -27.12
CA LEU A 321 -19.11 0.34 -27.24
C LEU A 321 -19.26 1.41 -28.33
N LEU A 322 -19.84 1.08 -29.48
CA LEU A 322 -20.11 2.05 -30.55
C LEU A 322 -21.22 3.02 -30.15
N GLY A 323 -22.32 2.52 -29.57
CA GLY A 323 -23.41 3.35 -29.09
C GLY A 323 -22.97 4.28 -27.96
N GLY A 324 -22.20 3.77 -27.00
CA GLY A 324 -21.67 4.56 -25.88
C GLY A 324 -20.65 5.61 -26.32
N THR A 325 -19.71 5.27 -27.21
CA THR A 325 -18.74 6.24 -27.75
C THR A 325 -19.42 7.27 -28.66
N GLY A 326 -20.38 6.86 -29.49
CA GLY A 326 -21.19 7.78 -30.28
C GLY A 326 -21.95 8.78 -29.40
N ALA A 327 -22.65 8.30 -28.38
CA ALA A 327 -23.33 9.15 -27.40
C ALA A 327 -22.35 10.10 -26.69
N LEU A 328 -21.17 9.63 -26.28
CA LEU A 328 -20.15 10.46 -25.65
C LEU A 328 -19.68 11.60 -26.57
N THR A 329 -19.45 11.31 -27.85
CA THR A 329 -19.01 12.33 -28.81
C THR A 329 -20.06 13.39 -29.07
N LEU A 330 -21.34 12.99 -29.09
CA LEU A 330 -22.46 13.91 -29.20
C LEU A 330 -22.61 14.75 -27.93
N ALA A 331 -22.47 14.15 -26.74
CA ALA A 331 -22.50 14.85 -25.47
C ALA A 331 -21.39 15.89 -25.32
N LEU A 332 -20.20 15.61 -25.87
CA LEU A 332 -19.06 16.55 -25.87
C LEU A 332 -19.14 17.60 -26.99
N GLY A 333 -20.12 17.52 -27.90
CA GLY A 333 -20.25 18.45 -29.03
C GLY A 333 -19.14 18.32 -30.07
N ALA A 334 -18.60 17.12 -30.28
CA ALA A 334 -17.55 16.91 -31.27
C ALA A 334 -18.05 17.25 -32.69
N PRO A 335 -17.24 17.91 -33.54
CA PRO A 335 -17.65 18.24 -34.88
C PRO A 335 -17.88 16.98 -35.71
N MET A 336 -18.84 17.02 -36.65
CA MET A 336 -19.28 15.85 -37.42
C MET A 336 -18.18 15.13 -38.20
N TRP A 337 -17.09 15.83 -38.57
CA TRP A 337 -15.95 15.21 -39.25
C TRP A 337 -15.04 14.41 -38.31
N LEU A 338 -15.09 14.68 -36.99
CA LEU A 338 -14.30 13.98 -35.98
C LEU A 338 -15.01 12.76 -35.42
N THR A 339 -16.35 12.70 -35.47
CA THR A 339 -17.16 11.57 -34.98
C THR A 339 -16.79 10.18 -35.54
N PRO A 340 -16.31 9.99 -36.80
CA PRO A 340 -15.89 8.67 -37.24
C PRO A 340 -14.64 8.14 -36.52
N PHE A 341 -13.73 9.00 -36.06
CA PHE A 341 -12.49 8.58 -35.38
C PHE A 341 -12.72 7.77 -34.09
N PRO A 342 -13.51 8.24 -33.11
CA PRO A 342 -13.80 7.49 -31.89
C PRO A 342 -14.70 6.27 -32.13
N LEU A 343 -15.61 6.31 -33.13
CA LEU A 343 -16.40 5.15 -33.52
C LEU A 343 -15.51 4.06 -34.12
N CYS A 344 -14.59 4.42 -35.02
CA CYS A 344 -13.58 3.50 -35.53
C CYS A 344 -12.67 2.98 -34.40
N ALA A 345 -12.28 3.82 -33.44
CA ALA A 345 -11.51 3.38 -32.28
C ALA A 345 -12.26 2.30 -31.47
N ALA A 346 -13.55 2.53 -31.17
CA ALA A 346 -14.39 1.56 -30.48
C ALA A 346 -14.55 0.25 -31.28
N ALA A 347 -14.78 0.33 -32.59
CA ALA A 347 -14.85 -0.84 -33.47
C ALA A 347 -13.55 -1.66 -33.43
N MET A 348 -12.39 -0.99 -33.50
CA MET A 348 -11.09 -1.65 -33.45
C MET A 348 -10.80 -2.27 -32.08
N LEU A 349 -11.28 -1.67 -30.99
CA LEU A 349 -11.17 -2.25 -29.64
C LEU A 349 -12.02 -3.52 -29.51
N VAL A 350 -13.26 -3.51 -30.03
CA VAL A 350 -14.14 -4.69 -30.08
C VAL A 350 -13.48 -5.78 -30.92
N GLN A 351 -13.00 -5.44 -32.11
CA GLN A 351 -12.33 -6.38 -32.98
C GLN A 351 -11.10 -6.98 -32.30
N TYR A 352 -10.26 -6.16 -31.68
CA TYR A 352 -9.10 -6.63 -30.92
C TYR A 352 -9.47 -7.62 -29.80
N TYR A 353 -10.60 -7.39 -29.12
CA TYR A 353 -11.07 -8.27 -28.05
C TYR A 353 -11.30 -9.71 -28.55
N PHE A 354 -11.82 -9.86 -29.77
CA PHE A 354 -12.09 -11.16 -30.40
C PHE A 354 -10.91 -11.70 -31.23
N THR A 355 -10.28 -10.87 -32.07
CA THR A 355 -9.21 -11.27 -33.00
C THR A 355 -7.83 -11.35 -32.33
N ARG A 356 -7.62 -10.61 -31.23
CA ARG A 356 -6.34 -10.47 -30.51
C ARG A 356 -5.18 -9.94 -31.37
N LEU A 357 -5.47 -9.30 -32.51
CA LEU A 357 -4.45 -8.77 -33.41
C LEU A 357 -3.88 -7.44 -32.92
N VAL A 358 -2.56 -7.36 -32.73
CA VAL A 358 -1.87 -6.13 -32.27
C VAL A 358 -2.15 -4.93 -33.16
N ARG A 359 -2.32 -5.14 -34.48
CA ARG A 359 -2.68 -4.10 -35.45
C ARG A 359 -3.94 -3.35 -35.04
N ASP A 360 -5.00 -4.07 -34.71
CA ASP A 360 -6.31 -3.49 -34.39
C ASP A 360 -6.19 -2.64 -33.11
N TYR A 361 -5.37 -3.08 -32.14
CA TYR A 361 -5.09 -2.29 -30.94
C TYR A 361 -4.25 -1.02 -31.19
N LEU A 362 -3.27 -1.07 -32.10
CA LEU A 362 -2.47 0.10 -32.47
C LEU A 362 -3.33 1.17 -33.16
N ILE A 363 -4.26 0.75 -34.02
CA ILE A 363 -5.22 1.66 -34.66
C ILE A 363 -6.14 2.28 -33.60
N PHE A 364 -6.66 1.48 -32.66
CA PHE A 364 -7.44 1.98 -31.52
C PHE A 364 -6.65 3.03 -30.71
N TRP A 365 -5.39 2.74 -30.38
CA TRP A 365 -4.53 3.66 -29.63
C TRP A 365 -4.31 4.99 -30.38
N ALA A 366 -3.97 4.93 -31.68
CA ALA A 366 -3.72 6.11 -32.49
C ALA A 366 -4.98 6.99 -32.63
N LEU A 367 -6.13 6.38 -32.93
CA LEU A 367 -7.40 7.09 -33.07
C LEU A 367 -7.85 7.73 -31.75
N THR A 368 -7.71 7.02 -30.63
CA THR A 368 -8.00 7.57 -29.30
C THR A 368 -7.10 8.75 -28.98
N GLY A 369 -5.81 8.67 -29.33
CA GLY A 369 -4.86 9.77 -29.19
C GLY A 369 -5.26 11.02 -29.96
N CYS A 370 -5.72 10.87 -31.21
CA CYS A 370 -6.20 12.00 -32.01
C CYS A 370 -7.41 12.70 -31.36
N VAL A 371 -8.36 11.94 -30.83
CA VAL A 371 -9.57 12.49 -30.17
C VAL A 371 -9.20 13.20 -28.86
N LEU A 372 -8.34 12.60 -28.05
CA LEU A 372 -7.85 13.21 -26.81
C LEU A 372 -7.02 14.48 -27.08
N ALA A 373 -6.20 14.49 -28.13
CA ALA A 373 -5.43 15.66 -28.54
C ALA A 373 -6.34 16.80 -29.03
N TRP A 374 -7.40 16.48 -29.78
CA TRP A 374 -8.43 17.45 -30.14
C TRP A 374 -9.12 18.03 -28.90
N GLY A 375 -9.50 17.19 -27.94
CA GLY A 375 -10.11 17.65 -26.68
C GLY A 375 -9.19 18.58 -25.89
N LEU A 376 -7.90 18.23 -25.78
CA LEU A 376 -6.89 19.08 -25.13
C LEU A 376 -6.75 20.43 -25.83
N HIS A 377 -6.70 20.44 -27.16
CA HIS A 377 -6.60 21.66 -27.97
C HIS A 377 -7.85 22.54 -27.88
N THR A 378 -9.04 21.94 -27.80
CA THR A 378 -10.31 22.68 -27.90
C THR A 378 -10.79 23.20 -26.55
N PHE A 379 -10.69 22.38 -25.50
CA PHE A 379 -11.24 22.72 -24.20
C PHE A 379 -10.20 23.34 -23.26
N ILE A 380 -8.94 22.90 -23.31
CA ILE A 380 -7.97 23.14 -22.23
C ILE A 380 -6.92 24.18 -22.61
N LEU A 381 -6.25 24.00 -23.74
CA LEU A 381 -5.21 24.92 -24.23
C LEU A 381 -5.69 26.38 -24.37
N PRO A 382 -6.95 26.67 -24.77
CA PRO A 382 -7.45 28.04 -24.89
C PRO A 382 -7.78 28.72 -23.56
N LEU A 383 -7.96 27.95 -22.46
CA LEU A 383 -8.35 28.52 -21.16
C LEU A 383 -7.26 29.44 -20.58
N GLY A 384 -5.98 29.25 -20.94
CA GLY A 384 -4.89 30.16 -20.58
C GLY A 384 -4.66 30.36 -19.07
N ILE A 385 -5.30 29.57 -18.21
CA ILE A 385 -5.22 29.68 -16.75
C ILE A 385 -3.85 29.15 -16.32
N ALA A 386 -3.07 29.99 -15.64
CA ALA A 386 -1.76 29.64 -15.09
C ALA A 386 -1.78 29.76 -13.56
N PRO A 387 -2.33 28.76 -12.86
CA PRO A 387 -2.28 28.74 -11.41
C PRO A 387 -0.81 28.67 -10.94
N ALA A 388 -0.42 29.55 -10.02
CA ALA A 388 0.91 29.63 -9.41
C ALA A 388 2.12 29.68 -10.38
N GLY A 389 1.94 30.22 -11.60
CA GLY A 389 3.01 30.37 -12.59
C GLY A 389 3.29 29.13 -13.45
N GLU A 390 2.57 28.02 -13.24
CA GLU A 390 2.55 26.88 -14.15
C GLU A 390 1.29 26.94 -15.02
N SER A 391 1.44 26.87 -16.34
CA SER A 391 0.26 26.86 -17.21
C SER A 391 -0.49 25.54 -17.03
N ALA A 392 -1.82 25.60 -16.90
CA ALA A 392 -2.68 24.41 -16.85
C ALA A 392 -2.45 23.49 -18.07
N ALA A 393 -1.97 24.05 -19.18
CA ALA A 393 -1.49 23.33 -20.34
C ALA A 393 -0.39 22.30 -20.02
N VAL A 394 0.55 22.57 -19.11
CA VAL A 394 1.62 21.61 -18.74
C VAL A 394 1.04 20.42 -17.96
N VAL A 395 0.16 20.68 -17.00
CA VAL A 395 -0.48 19.62 -16.21
C VAL A 395 -1.36 18.73 -17.11
N CYS A 396 -2.14 19.34 -18.00
CA CYS A 396 -3.03 18.61 -18.88
C CYS A 396 -2.30 17.88 -20.03
N THR A 397 -1.20 18.43 -20.56
CA THR A 397 -0.34 17.71 -21.51
C THR A 397 0.32 16.50 -20.85
N LEU A 398 0.76 16.64 -19.59
CA LEU A 398 1.30 15.53 -18.83
C LEU A 398 0.22 14.48 -18.51
N ALA A 399 -1.01 14.91 -18.18
CA ALA A 399 -2.15 14.01 -18.02
C ALA A 399 -2.48 13.26 -19.32
N PHE A 400 -2.42 13.94 -20.47
CA PHE A 400 -2.57 13.32 -21.79
C PHE A 400 -1.49 12.26 -22.03
N CYS A 401 -0.21 12.57 -21.77
CA CYS A 401 0.89 11.61 -21.91
C CYS A 401 0.70 10.40 -20.98
N ALA A 402 0.32 10.62 -19.72
CA ALA A 402 0.04 9.55 -18.77
C ALA A 402 -1.13 8.66 -19.23
N ALA A 403 -2.22 9.26 -19.72
CA ALA A 403 -3.37 8.54 -20.27
C ALA A 403 -2.98 7.69 -21.49
N MET A 404 -2.21 8.25 -22.42
CA MET A 404 -1.73 7.52 -23.60
C MET A 404 -0.82 6.35 -23.22
N LEU A 405 0.08 6.53 -22.24
CA LEU A 405 0.90 5.43 -21.73
C LEU A 405 0.06 4.34 -21.04
N ALA A 406 -0.96 4.73 -20.29
CA ALA A 406 -1.88 3.79 -19.64
C ALA A 406 -2.70 2.98 -20.66
N ILE A 407 -3.14 3.62 -21.76
CA ILE A 407 -3.89 2.96 -22.84
C ILE A 407 -2.99 2.00 -23.64
N VAL A 408 -1.70 2.29 -23.82
CA VAL A 408 -0.77 1.36 -24.53
C VAL A 408 -0.53 0.08 -23.73
N LEU A 409 -0.50 0.19 -22.40
CA LEU A 409 0.00 -0.85 -21.51
C LEU A 409 -0.68 -2.22 -21.70
N PRO A 410 -2.03 -2.34 -21.76
CA PRO A 410 -2.67 -3.63 -21.98
C PRO A 410 -2.26 -4.25 -23.33
N GLY A 411 -2.21 -3.47 -24.41
CA GLY A 411 -1.81 -3.99 -25.73
C GLY A 411 -0.39 -4.52 -25.77
N VAL A 412 0.55 -3.83 -25.13
CA VAL A 412 1.95 -4.29 -25.03
C VAL A 412 2.06 -5.52 -24.13
N VAL A 413 1.30 -5.58 -23.05
CA VAL A 413 1.22 -6.76 -22.18
C VAL A 413 0.73 -7.99 -22.96
N PHE A 414 -0.32 -7.83 -23.78
CA PHE A 414 -0.85 -8.92 -24.61
C PHE A 414 0.04 -9.29 -25.79
N SER A 415 0.97 -8.41 -26.22
CA SER A 415 1.95 -8.74 -27.28
C SER A 415 2.95 -9.83 -26.89
N GLY A 416 3.03 -10.19 -25.59
CA GLY A 416 3.95 -11.19 -25.06
C GLY A 416 5.38 -10.68 -24.84
N ASN A 417 5.70 -9.43 -25.20
CA ASN A 417 7.02 -8.86 -24.96
C ASN A 417 7.17 -8.33 -23.53
N GLN A 418 7.71 -9.18 -22.65
CA GLN A 418 7.90 -8.88 -21.22
C GLN A 418 8.79 -7.66 -20.94
N ALA A 419 9.71 -7.33 -21.85
CA ALA A 419 10.62 -6.18 -21.68
C ALA A 419 9.91 -4.87 -22.03
N LEU A 420 9.23 -4.82 -23.19
CA LEU A 420 8.45 -3.64 -23.58
C LEU A 420 7.30 -3.38 -22.59
N GLY A 421 6.61 -4.43 -22.14
CA GLY A 421 5.55 -4.30 -21.12
C GLY A 421 6.10 -3.80 -19.78
N GLY A 422 7.32 -4.22 -19.41
CA GLY A 422 8.01 -3.73 -18.23
C GLY A 422 8.39 -2.26 -18.32
N TRP A 423 9.00 -1.83 -19.42
CA TRP A 423 9.36 -0.42 -19.63
C TRP A 423 8.13 0.48 -19.74
N ALA A 424 7.09 0.05 -20.45
CA ALA A 424 5.82 0.78 -20.52
C ALA A 424 5.19 0.97 -19.12
N LEU A 425 5.24 -0.06 -18.26
CA LEU A 425 4.75 0.01 -16.88
C LEU A 425 5.56 1.02 -16.04
N VAL A 426 6.90 1.01 -16.16
CA VAL A 426 7.78 1.96 -15.46
C VAL A 426 7.52 3.38 -15.93
N CYS A 427 7.44 3.62 -17.25
CA CYS A 427 7.12 4.93 -17.81
C CYS A 427 5.75 5.44 -17.34
N CYS A 428 4.74 4.56 -17.31
CA CYS A 428 3.41 4.89 -16.79
C CYS A 428 3.46 5.26 -15.30
N ALA A 429 4.16 4.48 -14.47
CA ALA A 429 4.33 4.78 -13.05
C ALA A 429 4.99 6.14 -12.81
N LEU A 430 6.04 6.46 -13.57
CA LEU A 430 6.74 7.75 -13.49
C LEU A 430 5.87 8.91 -13.98
N ALA A 431 5.13 8.74 -15.09
CA ALA A 431 4.25 9.77 -15.62
C ALA A 431 3.11 10.09 -14.64
N ILE A 432 2.49 9.08 -14.02
CA ILE A 432 1.44 9.31 -13.02
C ILE A 432 2.04 9.92 -11.75
N ALA A 433 3.23 9.49 -11.31
CA ALA A 433 3.90 10.11 -10.16
C ALA A 433 4.20 11.59 -10.40
N ALA A 434 4.70 11.95 -11.58
CA ALA A 434 4.94 13.34 -11.96
C ALA A 434 3.64 14.16 -12.04
N LEU A 435 2.54 13.56 -12.52
CA LEU A 435 1.23 14.21 -12.57
C LEU A 435 0.71 14.53 -11.17
N GLU A 436 0.73 13.54 -10.29
CA GLU A 436 0.24 13.68 -8.91
C GLU A 436 1.09 14.63 -8.09
N ASP A 437 2.41 14.67 -8.33
CA ASP A 437 3.32 15.64 -7.71
C ASP A 437 2.89 17.08 -8.02
N ARG A 438 2.61 17.38 -9.30
CA ARG A 438 2.14 18.72 -9.73
C ARG A 438 0.74 19.03 -9.21
N LEU A 439 -0.19 18.07 -9.26
CA LEU A 439 -1.56 18.26 -8.77
C LEU A 439 -1.62 18.46 -7.25
N ALA A 440 -0.82 17.73 -6.47
CA ALA A 440 -0.71 17.89 -5.03
C ALA A 440 -0.08 19.23 -4.64
N GLN A 441 0.90 19.72 -5.41
CA GLN A 441 1.49 21.04 -5.17
C GLN A 441 0.53 22.17 -5.47
N LEU A 442 -0.26 22.06 -6.54
CA LEU A 442 -1.29 23.05 -6.87
C LEU A 442 -2.37 23.14 -5.77
N SER A 443 -2.76 22.01 -5.17
CA SER A 443 -3.72 22.01 -4.07
C SER A 443 -3.17 22.64 -2.78
N LEU A 444 -1.86 22.51 -2.53
CA LEU A 444 -1.17 23.08 -1.37
C LEU A 444 -0.90 24.59 -1.49
N LEU A 445 -0.54 25.07 -2.69
CA LEU A 445 -0.07 26.45 -2.89
C LEU A 445 -1.19 27.49 -3.04
N GLU A 446 -2.32 27.13 -3.63
CA GLU A 446 -3.36 28.12 -3.97
C GLU A 446 -4.54 28.16 -3.00
N SER A 447 -4.47 27.47 -1.87
CA SER A 447 -5.63 27.25 -0.97
C SER A 447 -6.87 26.68 -1.70
N LEU A 448 -6.69 26.12 -2.90
CA LEU A 448 -7.66 25.29 -3.64
C LEU A 448 -7.76 23.91 -2.99
N ALA A 449 -8.06 23.91 -1.69
CA ALA A 449 -8.25 22.73 -0.88
C ALA A 449 -9.31 21.85 -1.58
N GLY A 450 -8.86 20.72 -2.11
CA GLY A 450 -9.72 19.74 -2.77
C GLY A 450 -9.50 19.52 -4.27
N LEU A 451 -8.63 20.27 -4.95
CA LEU A 451 -8.34 20.02 -6.38
C LEU A 451 -7.84 18.58 -6.61
N TYR A 452 -6.93 18.11 -5.77
CA TYR A 452 -6.44 16.75 -5.78
C TYR A 452 -6.37 16.19 -4.35
N PRO A 453 -7.27 15.28 -3.98
CA PRO A 453 -7.39 14.87 -2.59
C PRO A 453 -6.32 13.83 -2.21
N PRO A 454 -5.83 13.82 -0.94
CA PRO A 454 -4.80 12.88 -0.48
C PRO A 454 -5.16 11.40 -0.64
N TRP A 455 -6.45 11.07 -0.55
CA TRP A 455 -6.92 9.69 -0.74
C TRP A 455 -6.72 9.19 -2.18
N ALA A 456 -6.68 10.08 -3.17
CA ALA A 456 -6.43 9.70 -4.56
C ALA A 456 -4.98 9.20 -4.72
N VAL A 457 -4.01 9.87 -4.11
CA VAL A 457 -2.61 9.42 -4.05
C VAL A 457 -2.51 8.03 -3.41
N LEU A 458 -3.20 7.82 -2.28
CA LEU A 458 -3.23 6.52 -1.61
C LEU A 458 -3.83 5.44 -2.52
N ALA A 459 -4.98 5.71 -3.14
CA ALA A 459 -5.69 4.77 -3.99
C ALA A 459 -4.85 4.38 -5.22
N THR A 460 -4.28 5.35 -5.94
CA THR A 460 -3.47 5.07 -7.13
C THR A 460 -2.17 4.36 -6.78
N SER A 461 -1.57 4.64 -5.62
CA SER A 461 -0.38 3.94 -5.11
C SER A 461 -0.68 2.48 -4.79
N VAL A 462 -1.77 2.22 -4.05
CA VAL A 462 -2.18 0.84 -3.70
C VAL A 462 -2.56 0.04 -4.94
N LEU A 463 -3.34 0.62 -5.85
CA LEU A 463 -3.71 -0.02 -7.11
C LEU A 463 -2.49 -0.30 -7.99
N GLY A 464 -1.56 0.66 -8.10
CA GLY A 464 -0.31 0.50 -8.83
C GLY A 464 0.58 -0.61 -8.26
N LEU A 465 0.75 -0.66 -6.94
CA LEU A 465 1.49 -1.73 -6.24
C LEU A 465 0.83 -3.11 -6.44
N ALA A 466 -0.50 -3.17 -6.32
CA ALA A 466 -1.27 -4.40 -6.55
C ALA A 466 -1.14 -4.88 -8.00
N ALA A 467 -1.20 -3.97 -8.97
CA ALA A 467 -1.00 -4.28 -10.39
C ALA A 467 0.42 -4.81 -10.66
N CYS A 468 1.46 -4.15 -10.13
CA CYS A 468 2.85 -4.60 -10.27
C CYS A 468 3.04 -6.02 -9.70
N ARG A 469 2.50 -6.27 -8.51
CA ARG A 469 2.54 -7.61 -7.88
C ARG A 469 1.80 -8.65 -8.71
N HIS A 470 0.63 -8.32 -9.23
CA HIS A 470 -0.17 -9.23 -10.04
C HIS A 470 0.49 -9.59 -11.37
N LEU A 471 1.03 -8.59 -12.07
CA LEU A 471 1.74 -8.77 -13.35
C LEU A 471 3.04 -9.56 -13.17
N ALA A 472 3.78 -9.31 -12.09
CA ALA A 472 4.99 -10.07 -11.74
C ALA A 472 4.67 -11.53 -11.36
N ALA A 473 3.64 -11.75 -10.54
CA ALA A 473 3.24 -13.09 -10.10
C ALA A 473 2.77 -13.98 -11.26
N ARG A 474 2.20 -13.39 -12.31
CA ARG A 474 1.80 -14.08 -13.54
C ARG A 474 2.92 -14.23 -14.57
N GLY A 475 4.12 -13.72 -14.30
CA GLY A 475 5.24 -13.78 -15.23
C GLY A 475 5.04 -12.96 -16.52
N ILE A 476 4.09 -12.02 -16.53
CA ILE A 476 3.78 -11.17 -17.69
C ILE A 476 4.87 -10.09 -17.87
N VAL A 477 5.39 -9.58 -16.75
CA VAL A 477 6.46 -8.59 -16.71
C VAL A 477 7.63 -9.16 -15.92
N LYS A 478 8.87 -8.92 -16.38
CA LYS A 478 10.06 -9.32 -15.61
C LYS A 478 10.05 -8.66 -14.23
N TYR A 479 10.40 -9.44 -13.20
CA TYR A 479 10.37 -8.99 -11.81
C TYR A 479 11.12 -7.66 -11.56
N ALA A 480 12.26 -7.46 -12.22
CA ALA A 480 13.04 -6.21 -12.12
C ALA A 480 12.23 -4.96 -12.51
N HIS A 481 11.50 -5.00 -13.63
CA HIS A 481 10.69 -3.85 -14.07
C HIS A 481 9.46 -3.65 -13.17
N ALA A 482 8.86 -4.74 -12.69
CA ALA A 482 7.73 -4.66 -11.77
C ALA A 482 8.14 -4.05 -10.41
N VAL A 483 9.34 -4.36 -9.91
CA VAL A 483 9.91 -3.73 -8.71
C VAL A 483 10.20 -2.25 -8.97
N ALA A 484 10.79 -1.89 -10.11
CA ALA A 484 11.05 -0.49 -10.45
C ALA A 484 9.75 0.34 -10.54
N ALA A 485 8.70 -0.21 -11.16
CA ALA A 485 7.39 0.44 -11.20
C ALA A 485 6.72 0.50 -9.80
N ALA A 486 6.83 -0.57 -9.00
CA ALA A 486 6.31 -0.59 -7.64
C ALA A 486 6.95 0.48 -6.75
N VAL A 487 8.26 0.71 -6.93
CA VAL A 487 8.96 1.82 -6.28
C VAL A 487 8.38 3.17 -6.70
N GLY A 488 8.14 3.39 -8.00
CA GLY A 488 7.54 4.63 -8.50
C GLY A 488 6.17 4.89 -7.89
N PHE A 489 5.32 3.85 -7.78
CA PHE A 489 4.02 3.95 -7.11
C PHE A 489 4.14 4.13 -5.59
N GLY A 490 5.12 3.50 -4.93
CA GLY A 490 5.34 3.66 -3.50
C GLY A 490 5.87 5.05 -3.12
N ALA A 491 6.71 5.65 -3.97
CA ALA A 491 7.30 6.97 -3.74
C ALA A 491 6.25 8.08 -3.64
N LYS A 492 5.10 7.91 -4.29
CA LYS A 492 3.95 8.83 -4.21
C LYS A 492 3.44 9.03 -2.79
N LEU A 493 3.57 8.05 -1.91
CA LEU A 493 3.15 8.17 -0.50
C LEU A 493 3.88 9.29 0.23
N ALA A 494 5.04 9.71 -0.26
CA ALA A 494 5.75 10.88 0.25
C ALA A 494 4.95 12.17 0.12
N LEU A 495 4.10 12.32 -0.89
CA LEU A 495 3.25 13.51 -1.11
C LEU A 495 2.30 13.77 0.06
N LEU A 496 2.00 12.74 0.86
CA LEU A 496 1.10 12.86 2.01
C LEU A 496 1.79 13.49 3.22
N VAL A 497 3.12 13.48 3.26
CA VAL A 497 3.93 13.86 4.42
C VAL A 497 4.84 15.04 4.10
N VAL A 498 5.40 15.09 2.89
CA VAL A 498 6.39 16.09 2.47
C VAL A 498 5.73 17.10 1.53
N PRO A 499 5.53 18.36 1.95
CA PRO A 499 4.87 19.39 1.13
C PRO A 499 5.80 20.06 0.09
N GLN A 500 6.83 19.36 -0.39
CA GLN A 500 7.89 19.96 -1.24
C GLN A 500 7.75 19.58 -2.72
N ARG A 501 8.12 20.52 -3.61
CA ARG A 501 8.21 20.27 -5.05
C ARG A 501 9.28 19.24 -5.40
N GLY A 502 8.93 18.17 -6.13
CA GLY A 502 9.88 17.15 -6.60
C GLY A 502 10.30 16.10 -5.57
N ALA A 503 9.71 16.11 -4.36
CA ALA A 503 10.01 15.12 -3.32
C ALA A 503 9.73 13.68 -3.80
N THR A 504 8.72 13.48 -4.65
CA THR A 504 8.39 12.19 -5.25
C THR A 504 9.50 11.63 -6.12
N MET A 505 10.15 12.47 -6.92
CA MET A 505 11.25 12.07 -7.80
C MET A 505 12.50 11.74 -6.97
N ALA A 506 12.80 12.57 -5.96
CA ALA A 506 13.94 12.33 -5.09
C ALA A 506 13.79 11.06 -4.23
N LEU A 507 12.62 10.84 -3.63
CA LEU A 507 12.30 9.64 -2.84
C LEU A 507 12.13 8.40 -3.74
N GLY A 508 11.60 8.57 -4.95
CA GLY A 508 11.52 7.52 -5.96
C GLY A 508 12.88 7.06 -6.46
N LEU A 509 13.83 7.98 -6.67
CA LEU A 509 15.21 7.64 -7.03
C LEU A 509 15.93 6.92 -5.89
N MET A 510 15.72 7.33 -4.64
CA MET A 510 16.29 6.64 -3.47
C MET A 510 15.73 5.22 -3.33
N ALA A 511 14.42 5.07 -3.44
CA ALA A 511 13.77 3.76 -3.38
C ALA A 511 14.14 2.89 -4.59
N ALA A 512 14.41 3.47 -5.76
CA ALA A 512 14.78 2.73 -6.98
C ALA A 512 16.22 2.22 -6.90
N ALA A 513 17.12 2.99 -6.29
CA ALA A 513 18.49 2.57 -6.02
C ALA A 513 18.56 1.47 -4.94
N ALA A 514 17.63 1.44 -3.97
CA ALA A 514 17.55 0.39 -2.96
C ALA A 514 16.81 -0.89 -3.43
N ALA A 515 15.92 -0.77 -4.41
CA ALA A 515 15.03 -1.83 -4.88
C ALA A 515 15.74 -3.14 -5.31
N PRO A 516 16.86 -3.12 -6.05
CA PRO A 516 17.55 -4.34 -6.49
C PRO A 516 18.07 -5.17 -5.31
N GLY A 517 18.56 -4.52 -4.25
CA GLY A 517 19.01 -5.16 -3.02
C GLY A 517 17.87 -5.85 -2.28
N VAL A 518 16.73 -5.19 -2.18
CA VAL A 518 15.53 -5.70 -1.49
C VAL A 518 14.88 -6.83 -2.29
N ALA A 519 14.76 -6.67 -3.61
CA ALA A 519 14.20 -7.66 -4.53
C ALA A 519 14.97 -8.98 -4.50
N GLN A 520 16.30 -8.92 -4.48
CA GLN A 520 17.14 -10.11 -4.40
C GLN A 520 17.22 -10.69 -2.98
N ALA A 521 17.16 -9.87 -1.93
CA ALA A 521 17.07 -10.36 -0.55
C ALA A 521 15.72 -11.05 -0.26
N ALA A 522 14.63 -10.58 -0.88
CA ALA A 522 13.29 -11.13 -0.73
C ALA A 522 13.11 -12.47 -1.48
N THR A 523 13.73 -12.66 -2.65
CA THR A 523 13.71 -13.96 -3.35
C THR A 523 14.44 -15.06 -2.59
N TRP A 524 15.36 -14.71 -1.68
CA TRP A 524 15.99 -15.65 -0.74
C TRP A 524 15.11 -16.02 0.46
N ARG A 525 14.07 -15.24 0.76
CA ARG A 525 13.12 -15.48 1.86
C ARG A 525 11.69 -15.49 1.33
N GLY A 526 11.34 -16.51 0.55
CA GLY A 526 9.97 -16.69 0.09
C GLY A 526 8.97 -16.76 1.27
N PRO A 527 7.79 -16.12 1.16
CA PRO A 527 6.73 -16.26 2.16
C PRO A 527 6.10 -17.65 2.03
N GLY A 528 6.45 -18.55 2.94
CA GLY A 528 5.83 -19.88 3.07
C GLY A 528 6.56 -21.02 2.34
N GLY A 529 7.86 -21.21 2.59
CA GLY A 529 8.61 -22.35 2.08
C GLY A 529 9.16 -23.23 3.20
N LYS A 530 8.42 -24.28 3.58
CA LYS A 530 9.09 -25.53 3.99
C LYS A 530 10.07 -25.84 2.85
N VAL A 531 11.35 -25.96 3.19
CA VAL A 531 12.37 -26.47 2.27
C VAL A 531 11.80 -27.73 1.62
N ALA A 532 11.57 -27.68 0.31
CA ALA A 532 11.23 -28.86 -0.47
C ALA A 532 12.45 -29.78 -0.47
N ALA A 533 12.62 -30.52 0.63
CA ALA A 533 13.38 -31.76 0.67
C ALA A 533 12.52 -32.83 -0.03
N GLY A 534 12.43 -32.71 -1.36
CA GLY A 534 11.69 -33.62 -2.24
C GLY A 534 12.67 -34.33 -3.16
N SER A 535 13.02 -35.54 -2.75
CA SER A 535 13.71 -36.61 -3.49
C SER A 535 14.00 -36.41 -4.98
N SER A 536 15.28 -36.31 -5.32
CA SER A 536 15.80 -36.87 -6.58
C SER A 536 16.94 -37.82 -6.23
N ARG A 537 16.61 -39.10 -6.23
CA ARG A 537 17.55 -40.21 -6.08
C ARG A 537 17.74 -40.79 -7.49
N SER A 538 18.58 -40.15 -8.30
CA SER A 538 19.19 -40.80 -9.45
C SER A 538 20.59 -40.21 -9.68
N GLY A 539 21.57 -41.12 -9.68
CA GLY A 539 22.96 -40.77 -9.89
C GLY A 539 23.18 -40.34 -11.32
N GLN A 540 23.60 -39.10 -11.52
CA GLN A 540 24.30 -38.72 -12.73
C GLN A 540 25.28 -37.59 -12.41
N ARG A 541 26.56 -37.96 -12.30
CA ARG A 541 27.69 -37.05 -12.35
C ARG A 541 27.68 -36.37 -13.72
N GLY A 542 27.15 -35.16 -13.78
CA GLY A 542 27.22 -34.26 -14.94
C GLY A 542 27.01 -32.85 -14.45
N GLY A 543 28.02 -32.00 -14.62
CA GLY A 543 28.05 -30.64 -14.08
C GLY A 543 26.92 -29.77 -14.62
N MET A 544 25.94 -29.46 -13.77
CA MET A 544 25.02 -28.35 -13.97
C MET A 544 25.13 -27.44 -12.74
N ARG A 545 26.08 -26.50 -12.81
CA ARG A 545 26.09 -25.30 -11.97
C ARG A 545 24.85 -24.49 -12.36
N GLY A 546 23.75 -24.65 -11.62
CA GLY A 546 22.66 -23.69 -11.61
C GLY A 546 23.18 -22.37 -11.05
N GLY A 547 23.72 -21.54 -11.91
CA GLY A 547 24.30 -20.25 -11.58
C GLY A 547 23.22 -19.28 -11.13
N ALA A 548 23.06 -19.12 -9.82
CA ALA A 548 22.75 -17.80 -9.28
C ALA A 548 23.99 -16.94 -9.56
N GLU A 549 23.99 -16.21 -10.68
CA GLU A 549 25.05 -15.24 -10.97
C GLU A 549 25.10 -14.23 -9.82
N ALA A 550 26.13 -14.36 -8.98
CA ALA A 550 26.45 -13.34 -8.00
C ALA A 550 26.61 -12.01 -8.76
N MET A 551 25.90 -10.98 -8.32
CA MET A 551 25.98 -9.66 -8.93
C MET A 551 27.47 -9.25 -9.04
N PRO A 552 27.96 -8.89 -10.25
CA PRO A 552 29.35 -8.50 -10.41
C PRO A 552 29.65 -7.31 -9.51
N GLY A 553 30.80 -7.32 -8.82
CA GLY A 553 31.16 -6.29 -7.84
C GLY A 553 31.07 -4.86 -8.40
N ALA A 554 31.32 -4.68 -9.70
CA ALA A 554 31.13 -3.41 -10.40
C ALA A 554 29.68 -2.89 -10.36
N ALA A 555 28.69 -3.76 -10.46
CA ALA A 555 27.28 -3.37 -10.41
C ALA A 555 26.83 -3.00 -8.98
N ALA A 556 27.40 -3.64 -7.95
CA ALA A 556 27.17 -3.25 -6.57
C ALA A 556 27.77 -1.87 -6.24
N VAL A 557 28.96 -1.58 -6.78
CA VAL A 557 29.60 -0.25 -6.65
C VAL A 557 28.78 0.82 -7.38
N ALA A 558 28.30 0.53 -8.60
CA ALA A 558 27.43 1.45 -9.34
C ALA A 558 26.13 1.76 -8.58
N LEU A 559 25.54 0.77 -7.90
CA LEU A 559 24.36 0.98 -7.04
C LEU A 559 24.66 1.80 -5.79
N ALA A 560 25.81 1.59 -5.16
CA ALA A 560 26.24 2.42 -4.03
C ALA A 560 26.45 3.89 -4.44
N ILE A 561 27.01 4.14 -5.63
CA ILE A 561 27.16 5.48 -6.19
C ILE A 561 25.79 6.08 -6.55
N ALA A 562 24.89 5.29 -7.13
CA ALA A 562 23.52 5.73 -7.43
C ALA A 562 22.74 6.09 -6.16
N LEU A 563 22.93 5.35 -5.05
CA LEU A 563 22.36 5.68 -3.74
C LEU A 563 22.86 7.03 -3.23
N LEU A 564 24.16 7.32 -3.35
CA LEU A 564 24.71 8.63 -2.97
C LEU A 564 24.10 9.76 -3.80
N GLY A 565 23.99 9.57 -5.12
CA GLY A 565 23.34 10.55 -6.01
C GLY A 565 21.86 10.77 -5.67
N ALA A 566 21.14 9.70 -5.31
CA ALA A 566 19.73 9.79 -4.92
C ALA A 566 19.54 10.51 -3.58
N ILE A 567 20.39 10.23 -2.59
CA ILE A 567 20.36 10.93 -1.29
C ILE A 567 20.74 12.40 -1.45
N ALA A 568 21.72 12.70 -2.30
CA ALA A 568 22.04 14.07 -2.64
C ALA A 568 20.81 14.79 -3.22
N HIS A 569 20.02 14.15 -4.08
CA HIS A 569 18.81 14.77 -4.62
C HIS A 569 17.68 14.89 -3.57
N ALA A 570 17.60 13.99 -2.60
CA ALA A 570 16.57 13.98 -1.55
C ALA A 570 16.89 14.78 -0.29
N ARG A 571 18.08 15.37 -0.20
CA ARG A 571 18.54 16.11 0.99
C ARG A 571 17.57 17.22 1.41
N ASN A 572 16.97 17.93 0.47
CA ASN A 572 16.03 19.01 0.78
C ASN A 572 14.71 18.47 1.34
N ALA A 573 14.22 17.33 0.83
CA ALA A 573 13.03 16.67 1.36
C ALA A 573 13.27 16.14 2.80
N MET A 574 14.50 15.66 3.07
CA MET A 574 14.89 15.25 4.42
C MET A 574 14.98 16.44 5.38
N PHE A 575 15.38 17.62 4.90
CA PHE A 575 15.39 18.85 5.69
C PHE A 575 13.96 19.22 6.12
N ASP A 576 13.02 19.19 5.20
CA ASP A 576 11.61 19.50 5.49
C ASP A 576 10.99 18.50 6.47
N LEU A 577 11.34 17.21 6.37
CA LEU A 577 10.92 16.19 7.34
C LEU A 577 11.49 16.43 8.74
N ALA A 578 12.77 16.79 8.82
CA ALA A 578 13.41 17.11 10.10
C ALA A 578 12.81 18.38 10.73
N PHE A 579 12.55 19.40 9.92
CA PHE A 579 11.88 20.62 10.33
C PHE A 579 10.45 20.35 10.81
N LEU A 580 9.67 19.55 10.08
CA LEU A 580 8.31 19.17 10.47
C LEU A 580 8.28 18.39 11.80
N ALA A 581 9.25 17.50 12.01
CA ALA A 581 9.33 16.69 13.22
C ALA A 581 9.82 17.47 14.45
N GLY A 582 10.77 18.40 14.27
CA GLY A 582 11.38 19.16 15.35
C GLY A 582 10.70 20.50 15.65
N GLY A 583 9.98 21.08 14.69
CA GLY A 583 9.43 22.44 14.77
C GLY A 583 10.47 23.57 14.64
N GLU A 584 11.76 23.23 14.69
CA GLU A 584 12.90 24.15 14.57
C GLU A 584 13.78 23.79 13.37
N ARG A 585 14.50 24.78 12.82
CA ARG A 585 15.42 24.54 11.69
C ARG A 585 16.57 23.64 12.16
N PRO A 586 16.82 22.50 11.48
CA PRO A 586 17.88 21.60 11.87
C PRO A 586 19.27 22.21 11.64
N THR A 587 20.27 21.78 12.42
CA THR A 587 21.67 22.18 12.24
C THR A 587 22.33 21.41 11.10
N ASP A 588 23.37 22.00 10.49
CA ASP A 588 24.11 21.38 9.37
C ASP A 588 24.63 19.98 9.72
N ALA A 589 25.14 19.80 10.96
CA ALA A 589 25.71 18.53 11.41
C ALA A 589 24.63 17.49 11.70
N PHE A 590 23.48 17.89 12.24
CA PHE A 590 22.34 16.98 12.40
C PHE A 590 21.85 16.45 11.06
N MET A 591 21.75 17.32 10.05
CA MET A 591 21.37 16.94 8.69
C MET A 591 22.38 15.97 8.05
N LEU A 592 23.68 16.23 8.19
CA LEU A 592 24.72 15.32 7.68
C LEU A 592 24.64 13.93 8.35
N GLY A 593 24.45 13.90 9.67
CA GLY A 593 24.27 12.66 10.43
C GLY A 593 23.05 11.87 9.97
N LEU A 594 21.93 12.55 9.75
CA LEU A 594 20.68 11.96 9.24
C LEU A 594 20.87 11.35 7.84
N LEU A 595 21.55 12.06 6.92
CA LEU A 595 21.83 11.57 5.56
C LEU A 595 22.75 10.34 5.57
N LEU A 596 23.74 10.29 6.46
CA LEU A 596 24.62 9.12 6.64
C LEU A 596 23.87 7.90 7.18
N MET A 597 22.98 8.11 8.16
CA MET A 597 22.12 7.05 8.69
C MET A 597 21.16 6.53 7.60
N LEU A 598 20.60 7.43 6.79
CA LEU A 598 19.74 7.06 5.66
C LEU A 598 20.49 6.24 4.60
N TYR A 599 21.73 6.64 4.26
CA TYR A 599 22.58 5.87 3.36
C TYR A 599 22.84 4.46 3.88
N ALA A 600 23.20 4.33 5.16
CA ALA A 600 23.44 3.03 5.78
C ALA A 600 22.18 2.15 5.78
N ALA A 601 21.00 2.73 6.03
CA ALA A 601 19.72 2.01 5.97
C ALA A 601 19.39 1.52 4.55
N LEU A 602 19.56 2.36 3.53
CA LEU A 602 19.28 2.02 2.13
C LEU A 602 20.31 1.03 1.55
N ALA A 603 21.56 1.06 2.02
CA ALA A 603 22.63 0.15 1.61
C ALA A 603 22.63 -1.20 2.36
N ALA A 604 21.89 -1.32 3.48
CA ALA A 604 21.73 -2.57 4.23
C ALA A 604 21.27 -3.79 3.40
N PRO A 605 20.22 -3.69 2.55
CA PRO A 605 19.81 -4.82 1.71
C PRO A 605 20.88 -5.22 0.69
N LEU A 606 21.67 -4.29 0.15
CA LEU A 606 22.78 -4.60 -0.76
C LEU A 606 23.88 -5.40 -0.06
N ALA A 607 24.24 -5.06 1.18
CA ALA A 607 25.23 -5.84 1.92
C ALA A 607 24.71 -7.23 2.34
N SER A 608 23.40 -7.42 2.46
CA SER A 608 22.81 -8.73 2.75
C SER A 608 23.03 -9.75 1.62
N LEU A 609 23.26 -9.27 0.39
CA LEU A 609 23.59 -10.09 -0.79
C LEU A 609 25.02 -10.64 -0.75
N PHE A 610 25.91 -10.04 0.04
CA PHE A 610 27.29 -10.48 0.23
C PHE A 610 27.53 -10.93 1.68
N PRO A 611 26.88 -12.01 2.14
CA PRO A 611 26.92 -12.42 3.55
C PRO A 611 28.32 -12.83 4.03
N ARG A 612 29.26 -13.08 3.11
CA ARG A 612 30.66 -13.43 3.38
C ARG A 612 31.61 -12.22 3.41
N ALA A 613 31.16 -11.04 2.97
CA ALA A 613 31.97 -9.83 2.99
C ALA A 613 31.87 -9.13 4.35
N ALA A 614 32.69 -9.55 5.32
CA ALA A 614 32.77 -8.95 6.65
C ALA A 614 32.99 -7.43 6.59
N GLY A 615 33.79 -6.98 5.61
CA GLY A 615 34.06 -5.57 5.36
C GLY A 615 32.83 -4.74 4.96
N ALA A 616 31.85 -5.33 4.26
CA ALA A 616 30.64 -4.60 3.86
C ALA A 616 29.71 -4.36 5.06
N ARG A 617 29.56 -5.35 5.95
CA ARG A 617 28.81 -5.20 7.20
C ARG A 617 29.48 -4.21 8.15
N GLY A 618 30.81 -4.28 8.24
CA GLY A 618 31.58 -3.32 9.03
C GLY A 618 31.49 -1.91 8.48
N ALA A 619 31.56 -1.73 7.16
CA ALA A 619 31.39 -0.42 6.54
C ALA A 619 30.00 0.14 6.83
N LEU A 620 28.93 -0.66 6.73
CA LEU A 620 27.57 -0.22 7.06
C LEU A 620 27.41 0.20 8.53
N LEU A 621 27.90 -0.63 9.46
CA LEU A 621 27.83 -0.33 10.89
C LEU A 621 28.67 0.90 11.25
N ALA A 622 29.82 1.07 10.61
CA ALA A 622 30.64 2.26 10.75
C ALA A 622 29.95 3.51 10.19
N THR A 623 29.30 3.42 9.02
CA THR A 623 28.55 4.55 8.45
C THR A 623 27.31 4.92 9.27
N ALA A 624 26.56 3.94 9.77
CA ALA A 624 25.40 4.18 10.63
C ALA A 624 25.82 4.78 11.98
N GLY A 625 26.89 4.25 12.57
CA GLY A 625 27.45 4.75 13.82
C GLY A 625 28.08 6.13 13.70
N ALA A 626 28.80 6.40 12.61
CA ALA A 626 29.32 7.72 12.30
C ALA A 626 28.18 8.73 12.12
N GLY A 627 27.10 8.36 11.39
CA GLY A 627 25.92 9.20 11.26
C GLY A 627 25.25 9.53 12.58
N LEU A 628 25.08 8.53 13.46
CA LEU A 628 24.53 8.73 14.81
C LEU A 628 25.43 9.65 15.67
N LEU A 629 26.74 9.44 15.64
CA LEU A 629 27.69 10.25 16.40
C LEU A 629 27.74 11.70 15.88
N VAL A 630 27.68 11.90 14.56
CA VAL A 630 27.62 13.25 13.97
C VAL A 630 26.31 13.95 14.33
N ALA A 631 25.18 13.24 14.30
CA ALA A 631 23.88 13.80 14.70
C ALA A 631 23.81 14.13 16.21
N ALA A 632 24.49 13.37 17.06
CA ALA A 632 24.48 13.57 18.52
C ALA A 632 25.52 14.58 19.02
N VAL A 633 26.70 14.61 18.40
CA VAL A 633 27.83 15.47 18.83
C VAL A 633 27.79 16.85 18.16
N VAL A 634 27.13 16.96 17.01
CA VAL A 634 26.96 18.20 16.24
C VAL A 634 28.32 18.92 16.01
N PRO A 635 29.29 18.28 15.33
CA PRO A 635 30.58 18.92 15.09
C PRO A 635 30.45 20.11 14.13
N PRO A 636 31.22 21.21 14.31
CA PRO A 636 31.18 22.34 13.39
C PRO A 636 31.71 21.92 12.01
N LEU A 637 30.93 22.25 10.97
CA LEU A 637 31.21 21.93 9.58
C LEU A 637 31.94 23.09 8.87
N PRO A 638 32.81 22.82 7.88
CA PRO A 638 33.45 23.88 7.10
C PRO A 638 32.42 24.68 6.27
N GLU A 639 32.51 26.02 6.28
CA GLU A 639 31.58 26.90 5.55
C GLU A 639 31.46 26.59 4.05
N SER A 640 32.54 26.10 3.43
CA SER A 640 32.55 25.66 2.03
C SER A 640 31.57 24.54 1.69
N TRP A 641 31.11 23.76 2.67
CA TRP A 641 30.17 22.65 2.46
C TRP A 641 28.71 23.08 2.55
N GLY A 642 28.40 24.15 3.30
CA GLY A 642 27.04 24.65 3.51
C GLY A 642 26.44 25.29 2.25
N HIS A 643 27.19 26.17 1.57
CA HIS A 643 26.66 26.93 0.42
C HIS A 643 26.48 26.10 -0.87
N ALA A 644 27.24 25.02 -1.03
CA ALA A 644 27.16 24.18 -2.23
C ALA A 644 26.11 23.06 -2.12
N MET A 645 25.75 22.65 -0.89
CA MET A 645 24.77 21.60 -0.67
C MET A 645 23.34 22.13 -0.58
N TRP A 646 23.07 23.33 -0.05
CA TRP A 646 21.70 23.70 0.28
C TRP A 646 21.14 24.80 -0.63
N ASP A 647 19.87 24.67 -1.02
CA ASP A 647 19.14 25.74 -1.73
C ASP A 647 18.81 26.89 -0.77
N ALA A 648 18.56 28.09 -1.30
CA ALA A 648 18.34 29.30 -0.49
C ALA A 648 17.18 29.18 0.54
N ALA A 649 16.21 28.31 0.30
CA ALA A 649 15.09 28.05 1.20
C ALA A 649 15.37 26.95 2.26
N HIS A 650 16.40 26.12 2.04
CA HIS A 650 16.69 24.90 2.81
C HIS A 650 18.05 24.96 3.51
N GLN A 651 18.49 26.17 3.86
CA GLN A 651 19.76 26.37 4.56
C GLN A 651 19.62 25.98 6.04
N PRO A 652 20.36 24.96 6.52
CA PRO A 652 20.42 24.63 7.92
C PRO A 652 21.18 25.71 8.69
N VAL A 653 20.96 25.72 10.01
CA VAL A 653 21.66 26.69 10.86
C VAL A 653 23.12 26.29 10.96
N SER A 654 24.01 27.17 10.50
CA SER A 654 25.44 27.04 10.67
C SER A 654 25.87 27.66 12.00
N GLU A 655 26.39 26.83 12.91
CA GLU A 655 26.85 27.27 14.24
C GLU A 655 28.05 28.24 14.18
N ALA A 656 28.71 28.38 13.03
CA ALA A 656 29.72 29.43 12.83
C ALA A 656 29.13 30.84 12.98
N SER A 657 27.83 31.03 12.70
CA SER A 657 27.16 32.33 12.87
C SER A 657 26.75 32.65 14.32
N ASP A 658 26.65 31.65 15.20
CA ASP A 658 26.45 31.89 16.64
C ASP A 658 27.69 32.52 17.29
N ALA A 659 28.90 32.24 16.76
CA ALA A 659 30.12 32.92 17.17
C ALA A 659 30.11 34.44 16.84
N GLU A 660 29.31 34.86 15.85
CA GLU A 660 29.10 36.29 15.55
C GLU A 660 28.04 36.94 16.45
N PHE A 661 27.05 36.19 16.96
CA PHE A 661 26.06 36.70 17.91
C PHE A 661 26.66 36.84 19.33
N TYR A 662 27.53 35.92 19.74
CA TYR A 662 28.28 35.97 21.01
C TYR A 662 29.66 36.62 20.85
N ARG A 663 29.74 37.81 20.25
CA ARG A 663 30.94 38.67 20.27
C ARG A 663 31.28 39.08 21.71
N GLY A 664 31.93 38.20 22.45
CA GLY A 664 32.29 38.46 23.84
C GLY A 664 33.30 37.49 24.44
N GLU A 665 33.20 36.18 24.19
CA GLU A 665 34.14 35.22 24.79
C GLU A 665 34.61 34.20 23.77
N ALA A 666 35.84 34.43 23.29
CA ALA A 666 36.58 33.56 22.42
C ALA A 666 36.91 32.24 23.14
N THR A 667 36.05 31.25 23.00
CA THR A 667 36.53 29.89 22.75
C THR A 667 35.97 29.47 21.41
N ALA A 668 36.73 29.74 20.33
CA ALA A 668 36.59 28.97 19.11
C ALA A 668 36.75 27.51 19.53
N ARG A 669 35.64 26.78 19.67
CA ARG A 669 35.68 25.35 20.01
C ARG A 669 36.50 24.69 18.92
N VAL A 670 37.71 24.30 19.28
CA VAL A 670 38.64 23.67 18.36
C VAL A 670 37.92 22.43 17.81
N ALA A 671 37.64 22.40 16.51
CA ALA A 671 36.73 21.44 15.90
C ALA A 671 37.26 19.99 15.86
N TRP A 672 38.59 19.80 15.87
CA TRP A 672 39.22 18.50 15.64
C TRP A 672 38.93 17.39 16.69
N PRO A 673 38.74 17.66 18.00
CA PRO A 673 38.46 16.62 18.99
C PRO A 673 37.11 15.93 18.75
N ALA A 674 36.09 16.68 18.32
CA ALA A 674 34.78 16.12 17.97
C ALA A 674 34.88 15.19 16.75
N TRP A 675 35.62 15.60 15.71
CA TRP A 675 35.86 14.78 14.53
C TRP A 675 36.70 13.52 14.84
N LEU A 676 37.66 13.60 15.76
CA LEU A 676 38.39 12.42 16.22
C LEU A 676 37.51 11.44 17.00
N LEU A 677 36.56 11.94 17.80
CA LEU A 677 35.62 11.08 18.53
C LEU A 677 34.70 10.33 17.57
N VAL A 678 34.21 11.00 16.52
CA VAL A 678 33.46 10.36 15.42
C VAL A 678 34.33 9.31 14.72
N ALA A 679 35.58 9.63 14.36
CA ALA A 679 36.48 8.72 13.68
C ALA A 679 36.85 7.48 14.55
N ALA A 680 37.10 7.68 15.84
CA ALA A 680 37.40 6.62 16.79
C ALA A 680 36.19 5.69 16.98
N GLY A 681 34.97 6.26 17.11
CA GLY A 681 33.74 5.49 17.22
C GLY A 681 33.44 4.68 15.95
N ALA A 682 33.61 5.29 14.77
CA ALA A 682 33.43 4.60 13.50
C ALA A 682 34.44 3.45 13.30
N ALA A 683 35.71 3.67 13.66
CA ALA A 683 36.76 2.65 13.61
C ALA A 683 36.50 1.48 14.58
N ALA A 684 36.00 1.78 15.79
CA ALA A 684 35.62 0.76 16.77
C ALA A 684 34.45 -0.12 16.25
N LEU A 685 33.41 0.50 15.70
CA LEU A 685 32.27 -0.22 15.11
C LEU A 685 32.65 -1.04 13.89
N TRP A 686 33.53 -0.53 13.03
CA TRP A 686 34.10 -1.27 11.92
C TRP A 686 34.88 -2.52 12.39
N ALA A 687 35.71 -2.36 13.43
CA ALA A 687 36.51 -3.45 13.99
C ALA A 687 35.66 -4.55 14.64
N ILE A 688 34.60 -4.18 15.36
CA ILE A 688 33.64 -5.13 15.97
C ILE A 688 32.98 -6.01 14.90
N ALA A 689 32.56 -5.39 13.79
CA ALA A 689 31.90 -6.08 12.69
C ALA A 689 32.87 -6.93 11.83
N ALA A 690 34.10 -6.47 11.63
CA ALA A 690 35.14 -7.22 10.93
C ALA A 690 35.65 -8.43 11.74
N GLY A 691 35.62 -8.33 13.08
CA GLY A 691 36.03 -9.39 14.00
C GLY A 691 35.09 -10.61 14.06
N SER A 692 33.82 -10.46 13.69
CA SER A 692 32.80 -11.52 13.85
C SER A 692 32.94 -12.71 12.88
N VAL A 693 33.86 -12.66 11.90
CA VAL A 693 34.10 -13.75 10.93
C VAL A 693 35.33 -14.60 11.28
N ARG A 694 36.16 -14.18 12.23
CA ARG A 694 37.16 -15.07 12.84
C ARG A 694 36.57 -15.67 14.11
N GLY A 695 36.00 -16.87 13.93
CA GLY A 695 35.32 -17.72 14.90
C GLY A 695 35.49 -17.37 16.39
N THR A 696 34.38 -17.03 17.03
CA THR A 696 34.20 -17.18 18.47
C THR A 696 34.10 -18.66 18.81
N GLY A 697 35.24 -19.35 18.89
CA GLY A 697 35.39 -20.37 19.92
C GLY A 697 35.63 -19.66 21.24
N PRO A 698 34.99 -20.05 22.36
CA PRO A 698 35.37 -19.52 23.65
C PRO A 698 36.76 -20.05 23.99
N LEU A 699 37.54 -19.25 24.74
CA LEU A 699 38.87 -19.55 25.31
C LEU A 699 40.07 -19.20 24.43
N GLY A 700 40.46 -17.92 24.52
CA GLY A 700 41.78 -17.40 24.16
C GLY A 700 42.60 -17.00 25.38
N ALA A 701 42.49 -17.73 26.49
CA ALA A 701 43.54 -17.82 27.49
C ALA A 701 44.26 -19.15 27.25
N SER A 702 45.59 -19.11 27.10
CA SER A 702 46.52 -20.24 26.92
C SER A 702 46.84 -20.71 25.49
N SER A 703 47.53 -19.87 24.72
CA SER A 703 48.40 -20.35 23.61
C SER A 703 49.88 -20.46 24.01
N ALA A 704 50.24 -20.18 25.27
CA ALA A 704 51.60 -20.37 25.79
C ALA A 704 51.85 -21.75 26.44
N SER A 705 50.81 -22.57 26.71
CA SER A 705 50.97 -23.83 27.46
C SER A 705 50.89 -25.12 26.62
N ARG A 706 50.46 -25.07 25.34
CA ARG A 706 50.45 -26.26 24.46
C ARG A 706 51.74 -26.51 23.68
N GLY A 707 52.69 -25.57 23.71
CA GLY A 707 54.04 -25.77 23.16
C GLY A 707 54.98 -26.55 24.09
N ILE A 708 54.64 -26.69 25.37
CA ILE A 708 55.52 -27.29 26.40
C ILE A 708 55.12 -28.75 26.70
N LEU A 709 53.86 -29.13 26.48
CA LEU A 709 53.37 -30.51 26.71
C LEU A 709 53.52 -31.47 25.53
N ASN A 710 53.93 -30.98 24.34
CA ASN A 710 54.16 -31.83 23.16
C ASN A 710 55.66 -32.07 22.86
N ARG A 711 56.56 -31.59 23.74
CA ARG A 711 58.00 -31.88 23.72
C ARG A 711 58.44 -32.89 24.79
N SER A 712 57.60 -33.24 25.75
CA SER A 712 57.91 -34.25 26.78
C SER A 712 57.48 -35.68 26.40
N SER A 713 56.62 -35.87 25.39
CA SER A 713 56.19 -37.20 24.91
C SER A 713 57.01 -37.75 23.74
N ARG A 714 58.03 -37.03 23.24
CA ARG A 714 58.93 -37.48 22.15
C ARG A 714 60.36 -37.79 22.59
N LEU A 715 60.63 -37.76 23.90
CA LEU A 715 61.92 -38.16 24.48
C LEU A 715 61.85 -39.44 25.33
N ALA A 716 60.66 -40.06 25.46
CA ALA A 716 60.47 -41.29 26.25
C ALA A 716 60.32 -42.58 25.43
N ASP A 717 60.06 -42.52 24.11
CA ASP A 717 59.87 -43.72 23.27
C ASP A 717 61.07 -44.04 22.35
N GLY A 718 62.24 -43.46 22.63
CA GLY A 718 63.46 -43.59 21.81
C GLY A 718 64.49 -44.63 22.28
N VAL A 719 64.18 -45.47 23.27
CA VAL A 719 65.11 -46.50 23.78
C VAL A 719 64.36 -47.78 24.16
N ALA A 720 64.04 -48.62 23.18
CA ALA A 720 63.93 -50.09 23.34
C ALA A 720 63.67 -50.78 21.98
N GLY A 721 64.67 -51.54 21.50
CA GLY A 721 64.57 -52.70 20.59
C GLY A 721 63.83 -52.54 19.25
N GLY A 722 64.45 -52.62 18.07
CA GLY A 722 65.56 -53.47 17.69
C GLY A 722 65.11 -54.92 17.49
N GLY A 723 64.74 -55.32 16.26
CA GLY A 723 64.73 -56.74 15.86
C GLY A 723 63.68 -57.18 14.85
N ALA A 724 64.17 -57.66 13.69
CA ALA A 724 63.64 -58.74 12.84
C ALA A 724 62.26 -58.53 12.14
N ALA A 725 62.18 -58.38 10.83
CA ALA A 725 62.35 -59.36 9.74
C ALA A 725 61.02 -60.00 9.27
N SER A 726 60.92 -60.16 7.93
CA SER A 726 59.85 -60.82 7.14
C SER A 726 58.52 -60.06 7.07
N GLY A 727 57.79 -59.97 5.97
CA GLY A 727 57.87 -60.59 4.65
C GLY A 727 56.45 -60.73 4.09
N GLY A 728 56.22 -60.34 2.84
CA GLY A 728 55.20 -60.96 1.98
C GLY A 728 53.79 -60.35 1.91
N ALA A 729 53.39 -60.09 0.66
CA ALA A 729 52.08 -60.38 0.03
C ALA A 729 50.81 -59.65 0.56
N ARG A 730 50.16 -58.79 -0.25
CA ARG A 730 49.21 -59.06 -1.36
C ARG A 730 47.82 -59.55 -0.92
N LEU A 731 46.80 -58.83 -1.43
CA LEU A 731 45.38 -59.19 -1.66
C LEU A 731 44.53 -59.25 -0.37
N ALA A 732 43.29 -58.72 -0.30
CA ALA A 732 42.29 -58.39 -1.31
C ALA A 732 41.51 -57.12 -0.93
#